data_AF-A0AAU5D0E4-F1
#
_entry.id   AF-A0AAU5D0E4-F1
#
_cell.length_a   1.000
_cell.length_b   1.000
_cell.length_c   1.000
_cell.angle_alpha   90.00
_cell.angle_beta   90.00
_cell.angle_gamma   90.00
#
_symmetry.space_group_name_H-M   'P 1'
#
loop_
_entity.id
_entity.type
_entity.pdbx_description
1 polymer ?
#
loop_
_entity_poly.entity_id
_entity_poly.type
_entity_poly.pdbx_seq_one_letter_code
_entity_poly.pdbx_strand_id
1 'polypeptide(L)'
;MTQESATGRPGQAGDELTTVTAQFEYWAARTPGATAVAGSGLHLIYGQINTDANRLARHLLAAGLPEGAVVAVDLPVDSLMTGVLAVLKAGGTYAILARDTPRLARQQLALLGPFAVLTDSARTAQLDDGRGLRMICPDAAEQVEAIAAQPPLPPDRPAAGTAALVCTDGPRAVPVSRERLAAAVVAWAEAGHLIPHDRHLFTAPADTAAFATGWPRALCTGGTLILPAASTYRDRGPDGLVSDEAVTVVYTDPAGLTRLLGATGPEAPAAPAPGIARPQRNWPVRLLAVTGGRLYLDEQSAAQSRLSPGVRLVNAYGTAETAGAGTWFELPQLSGPVIAPDRLSLLGTPHPGYRAELRDTAADGTGEILLAAPGGGPAVPTGDLGRLRPDGLLEYAGRIRDRITADGRSTDPHRAESLLRTHPQLSAVAITRVPDLATPDKLVAYVVPAPGVHSLEVPGPYTLRRHLAAAVPDADVPTTVVPVRALPRGRSGQEDRAALPLPAQPAKAGSGSGKYGGFVGAGGPARRPSGVPHAPNPAATPAAAGCSVVLAVIALLFTGVFWPGSTDLTGVPAPWSLLFRGLYLAECLAFGAGVLFLVTGRRWMRRAGRPSRLTAAAHLAVVWLLVSWWPQDNFYRLAAKNDWPRQAALVYVFNIPLMVAAAVVALYVTRKPDDPLGFDER
;
A
#
# COMPACT_ATOMS: atom_id res chain seq x y z
N MET A 1 -39.73 -29.27 45.03
CA MET A 1 -39.59 -29.96 43.73
C MET A 1 -39.72 -28.90 42.67
N THR A 2 -38.59 -28.54 42.08
CA THR A 2 -38.25 -27.23 41.52
C THR A 2 -38.71 -27.06 40.08
N GLN A 3 -39.24 -25.87 39.78
CA GLN A 3 -39.42 -25.31 38.44
C GLN A 3 -38.06 -25.09 37.77
N GLU A 4 -37.97 -25.40 36.47
CA GLU A 4 -36.87 -24.99 35.61
C GLU A 4 -37.44 -24.12 34.47
N SER A 5 -36.83 -22.94 34.34
CA SER A 5 -37.32 -21.77 33.63
C SER A 5 -37.07 -21.83 32.12
N ALA A 6 -38.05 -21.34 31.38
CA ALA A 6 -38.00 -21.15 29.94
C ALA A 6 -36.92 -20.13 29.52
N THR A 7 -36.18 -20.51 28.48
CA THR A 7 -35.21 -19.73 27.73
C THR A 7 -35.83 -18.48 27.11
N GLY A 8 -35.38 -17.29 27.51
CA GLY A 8 -35.79 -16.01 26.94
C GLY A 8 -35.29 -15.82 25.51
N ARG A 9 -36.20 -15.45 24.60
CA ARG A 9 -35.90 -14.96 23.25
C ARG A 9 -35.13 -13.63 23.31
N PRO A 10 -34.17 -13.38 22.41
CA PRO A 10 -33.54 -12.08 22.24
C PRO A 10 -34.50 -11.17 21.45
N GLY A 11 -35.38 -10.47 22.15
CA GLY A 11 -36.33 -9.55 21.51
C GLY A 11 -36.88 -8.44 22.39
N GLN A 12 -36.55 -8.42 23.69
CA GLN A 12 -37.03 -7.40 24.64
C GLN A 12 -35.91 -6.61 25.34
N ALA A 13 -34.63 -6.88 25.04
CA ALA A 13 -33.48 -6.03 25.42
C ALA A 13 -33.06 -5.08 24.28
N GLY A 14 -33.97 -4.81 23.33
CA GLY A 14 -33.66 -4.26 22.01
C GLY A 14 -33.28 -2.78 21.95
N ASP A 15 -33.53 -2.01 23.01
CA ASP A 15 -33.25 -0.56 23.05
C ASP A 15 -31.97 -0.17 23.83
N GLU A 16 -31.38 -1.09 24.60
CA GLU A 16 -30.23 -0.79 25.48
C GLU A 16 -28.85 -0.93 24.80
N LEU A 17 -28.75 -1.64 23.67
CA LEU A 17 -27.47 -1.92 22.98
C LEU A 17 -27.38 -1.26 21.59
N THR A 18 -27.75 0.01 21.52
CA THR A 18 -27.83 0.78 20.26
C THR A 18 -26.46 1.23 19.71
N THR A 19 -25.39 1.12 20.51
CA THR A 19 -24.04 1.55 20.11
C THR A 19 -23.01 0.42 20.19
N VAL A 20 -21.97 0.52 19.36
CA VAL A 20 -20.82 -0.40 19.37
C VAL A 20 -20.14 -0.47 20.74
N THR A 21 -20.03 0.67 21.44
CA THR A 21 -19.46 0.73 22.79
C THR A 21 -20.32 0.00 23.81
N ALA A 22 -21.64 0.19 23.77
CA ALA A 22 -22.56 -0.53 24.66
C ALA A 22 -22.53 -2.05 24.40
N GLN A 23 -22.49 -2.46 23.13
CA GLN A 23 -22.37 -3.88 22.76
C GLN A 23 -21.05 -4.49 23.23
N PHE A 24 -19.93 -3.77 23.12
CA PHE A 24 -18.65 -4.22 23.65
C PHE A 24 -18.66 -4.31 25.18
N GLU A 25 -19.19 -3.29 25.87
CA GLU A 25 -19.27 -3.24 27.33
C GLU A 25 -20.16 -4.34 27.90
N TYR A 26 -21.23 -4.69 27.20
CA TYR A 26 -22.07 -5.83 27.53
C TYR A 26 -21.26 -7.13 27.57
N TRP A 27 -20.44 -7.41 26.55
CA TRP A 27 -19.58 -8.59 26.55
C TRP A 27 -18.46 -8.51 27.58
N ALA A 28 -17.91 -7.31 27.82
CA ALA A 28 -16.91 -7.11 28.86
C ALA A 28 -17.45 -7.33 30.28
N ALA A 29 -18.71 -7.00 30.54
CA ALA A 29 -19.37 -7.29 31.81
C ALA A 29 -19.77 -8.76 31.93
N ARG A 30 -20.27 -9.37 30.84
CA ARG A 30 -20.80 -10.74 30.84
C ARG A 30 -19.70 -11.81 30.84
N THR A 31 -18.57 -11.55 30.17
CA THR A 31 -17.45 -12.48 30.03
C THR A 31 -16.09 -11.79 30.20
N PRO A 32 -15.80 -11.17 31.36
CA PRO A 32 -14.59 -10.37 31.56
C PRO A 32 -13.28 -11.15 31.37
N GLY A 33 -13.28 -12.45 31.70
CA GLY A 33 -12.13 -13.34 31.56
C GLY A 33 -11.99 -14.00 30.17
N ALA A 34 -12.92 -13.78 29.25
CA ALA A 34 -12.82 -14.35 27.91
C ALA A 34 -11.82 -13.59 27.03
N THR A 35 -11.16 -14.30 26.12
CA THR A 35 -10.20 -13.72 25.18
C THR A 35 -10.92 -12.87 24.13
N ALA A 36 -10.63 -11.57 24.12
CA ALA A 36 -11.14 -10.62 23.14
C ALA A 36 -10.21 -10.50 21.94
N VAL A 37 -8.90 -10.39 22.17
CA VAL A 37 -7.89 -10.26 21.12
C VAL A 37 -6.82 -11.33 21.29
N ALA A 38 -6.45 -11.99 20.21
CA ALA A 38 -5.37 -12.98 20.20
C ALA A 38 -4.51 -12.88 18.92
N GLY A 39 -3.33 -13.51 18.92
CA GLY A 39 -2.46 -13.61 17.74
C GLY A 39 -0.99 -13.44 18.07
N SER A 40 -0.11 -14.25 17.47
CA SER A 40 1.35 -14.14 17.68
C SER A 40 1.76 -14.25 19.17
N GLY A 41 1.05 -15.06 19.96
CA GLY A 41 1.26 -15.21 21.41
C GLY A 41 0.62 -14.12 22.27
N LEU A 42 -0.04 -13.13 21.67
CA LEU A 42 -0.86 -12.14 22.37
C LEU A 42 -2.15 -12.79 22.86
N HIS A 43 -2.52 -12.49 24.11
CA HIS A 43 -3.81 -12.86 24.70
C HIS A 43 -4.34 -11.72 25.56
N LEU A 44 -5.35 -11.00 25.07
CA LEU A 44 -6.01 -9.91 25.79
C LEU A 44 -7.44 -10.29 26.07
N ILE A 45 -7.87 -10.10 27.31
CA ILE A 45 -9.22 -10.42 27.77
C ILE A 45 -10.13 -9.19 27.74
N TYR A 46 -11.43 -9.43 27.58
CA TYR A 46 -12.44 -8.37 27.48
C TYR A 46 -12.39 -7.39 28.66
N GLY A 47 -12.31 -7.89 29.90
CA GLY A 47 -12.32 -7.06 31.11
C GLY A 47 -11.12 -6.13 31.21
N GLN A 48 -9.94 -6.60 30.78
CA GLN A 48 -8.70 -5.82 30.78
C GLN A 48 -8.78 -4.70 29.73
N ILE A 49 -9.12 -5.05 28.48
CA ILE A 49 -9.28 -4.06 27.40
C ILE A 49 -10.31 -3.00 27.79
N ASN A 50 -11.43 -3.41 28.38
CA ASN A 50 -12.49 -2.50 28.80
C ASN A 50 -12.01 -1.49 29.83
N THR A 51 -11.30 -1.97 30.86
CA THR A 51 -10.74 -1.17 31.95
C THR A 51 -9.70 -0.18 31.43
N ASP A 52 -8.76 -0.65 30.61
CA ASP A 52 -7.70 0.19 30.06
C ASP A 52 -8.26 1.23 29.09
N ALA A 53 -9.25 0.85 28.28
CA ALA A 53 -9.94 1.78 27.38
C ALA A 53 -10.71 2.85 28.15
N ASN A 54 -11.32 2.53 29.30
CA ASN A 54 -11.99 3.51 30.15
C ASN A 54 -11.01 4.54 30.73
N ARG A 55 -9.86 4.05 31.22
CA ARG A 55 -8.79 4.90 31.75
C ARG A 55 -8.22 5.82 30.69
N LEU A 56 -7.89 5.27 29.53
CA LEU A 56 -7.38 6.04 28.41
C LEU A 56 -8.42 7.03 27.87
N ALA A 57 -9.71 6.66 27.84
CA ALA A 57 -10.78 7.58 27.45
C ALA A 57 -10.84 8.80 28.39
N ARG A 58 -10.76 8.59 29.71
CA ARG A 58 -10.71 9.69 30.69
C ARG A 58 -9.45 10.53 30.56
N HIS A 59 -8.31 9.92 30.25
CA HIS A 59 -7.08 10.65 29.96
C HIS A 59 -7.23 11.54 28.71
N LEU A 60 -7.85 11.05 27.64
CA LEU A 60 -8.17 11.85 26.45
C LEU A 60 -9.09 13.04 26.79
N LEU A 61 -10.07 12.83 27.66
CA LEU A 61 -10.96 13.90 28.15
C LEU A 61 -10.20 14.92 29.01
N ALA A 62 -9.31 14.48 29.90
CA ALA A 62 -8.45 15.35 30.70
C ALA A 62 -7.48 16.16 29.84
N ALA A 63 -7.06 15.63 28.70
CA ALA A 63 -6.30 16.36 27.68
C ALA A 63 -7.17 17.37 26.90
N GLY A 64 -8.49 17.43 27.14
CA GLY A 64 -9.40 18.40 26.55
C GLY A 64 -9.97 17.98 25.18
N LEU A 65 -10.14 16.67 24.92
CA LEU A 65 -10.73 16.16 23.68
C LEU A 65 -12.16 16.74 23.45
N PRO A 66 -12.37 17.54 22.38
CA PRO A 66 -13.70 18.01 22.01
C PRO A 66 -14.61 16.87 21.57
N GLU A 67 -15.92 17.07 21.65
CA GLU A 67 -16.89 16.07 21.19
C GLU A 67 -16.73 15.84 19.69
N GLY A 68 -16.76 14.57 19.26
CA GLY A 68 -16.64 14.19 17.86
C GLY A 68 -15.26 14.43 17.23
N ALA A 69 -14.29 15.01 17.95
CA ALA A 69 -12.97 15.30 17.44
C ALA A 69 -12.24 14.03 17.00
N VAL A 70 -11.46 14.15 15.91
CA VAL A 70 -10.72 13.02 15.34
C VAL A 70 -9.46 12.74 16.16
N VAL A 71 -9.30 11.49 16.57
CA VAL A 71 -8.05 10.98 17.15
C VAL A 71 -7.49 9.92 16.20
N ALA A 72 -6.30 10.19 15.67
CA ALA A 72 -5.60 9.23 14.83
C ALA A 72 -4.95 8.16 15.72
N VAL A 73 -5.13 6.89 15.41
CA VAL A 73 -4.66 5.75 16.19
C VAL A 73 -3.55 5.04 15.41
N ASP A 74 -2.34 5.12 15.93
CA ASP A 74 -1.14 4.48 15.42
C ASP A 74 -0.50 3.68 16.56
N LEU A 75 -1.17 2.60 16.98
CA LEU A 75 -0.73 1.72 18.07
C LEU A 75 -0.40 0.30 17.57
N PRO A 76 0.51 -0.42 18.28
CA PRO A 76 0.78 -1.83 18.01
C PRO A 76 -0.45 -2.71 18.31
N VAL A 77 -0.42 -3.96 17.83
CA VAL A 77 -1.57 -4.90 17.90
C VAL A 77 -2.06 -5.20 19.32
N ASP A 78 -1.17 -5.09 20.33
CA ASP A 78 -1.50 -5.30 21.75
C ASP A 78 -2.30 -4.15 22.39
N SER A 79 -2.30 -2.98 21.77
CA SER A 79 -2.90 -1.77 22.33
C SER A 79 -3.87 -1.09 21.35
N LEU A 80 -3.89 -1.54 20.08
CA LEU A 80 -4.72 -0.99 19.01
C LEU A 80 -6.19 -0.92 19.41
N MET A 81 -6.75 -2.04 19.89
CA MET A 81 -8.16 -2.08 20.26
C MET A 81 -8.47 -1.27 21.51
N THR A 82 -7.56 -1.24 22.48
CA THR A 82 -7.67 -0.36 23.66
C THR A 82 -7.75 1.10 23.24
N GLY A 83 -6.90 1.54 22.30
CA GLY A 83 -6.92 2.89 21.75
C GLY A 83 -8.20 3.24 20.99
N VAL A 84 -8.63 2.36 20.07
CA VAL A 84 -9.88 2.55 19.30
C VAL A 84 -11.08 2.68 20.23
N LEU A 85 -11.22 1.77 21.21
CA LEU A 85 -12.31 1.80 22.18
C LEU A 85 -12.23 3.02 23.09
N ALA A 86 -11.04 3.44 23.51
CA ALA A 86 -10.86 4.65 24.33
C ALA A 86 -11.35 5.91 23.60
N VAL A 87 -11.04 6.05 22.31
CA VAL A 87 -11.51 7.17 21.50
C VAL A 87 -13.04 7.16 21.40
N LEU A 88 -13.64 6.00 21.11
CA LEU A 88 -15.10 5.87 21.02
C LEU A 88 -15.80 6.22 22.34
N LYS A 89 -15.29 5.71 23.46
CA LYS A 89 -15.80 5.97 24.81
C LYS A 89 -15.62 7.42 25.24
N ALA A 90 -14.56 8.09 24.81
CA ALA A 90 -14.36 9.51 25.05
C ALA A 90 -15.28 10.41 24.19
N GLY A 91 -16.13 9.84 23.35
CA GLY A 91 -17.01 10.56 22.42
C GLY A 91 -16.30 11.09 21.17
N GLY A 92 -15.08 10.63 20.89
CA GLY A 92 -14.29 11.03 19.72
C GLY A 92 -14.61 10.20 18.47
N THR A 93 -13.93 10.56 17.38
CA THR A 93 -13.92 9.83 16.10
C THR A 93 -12.54 9.18 15.92
N TYR A 94 -12.46 7.86 15.77
CA TYR A 94 -11.15 7.22 15.54
C TYR A 94 -10.80 7.16 14.05
N ALA A 95 -9.50 7.23 13.75
CA ALA A 95 -8.96 6.93 12.42
C ALA A 95 -7.69 6.08 12.58
N ILE A 96 -7.69 4.84 12.09
CA ILE A 96 -6.52 3.96 12.20
C ILE A 96 -5.51 4.35 11.12
N LEU A 97 -4.25 4.56 11.50
CA LEU A 97 -3.18 4.89 10.56
C LEU A 97 -2.47 3.65 10.03
N ALA A 98 -1.88 3.79 8.84
CA ALA A 98 -1.05 2.79 8.19
C ALA A 98 0.30 2.63 8.92
N ARG A 99 0.29 2.00 10.10
CA ARG A 99 1.47 1.82 10.98
C ARG A 99 2.72 1.33 10.25
N ASP A 100 2.57 0.33 9.39
CA ASP A 100 3.69 -0.29 8.68
C ASP A 100 4.18 0.54 7.47
N THR A 101 3.52 1.66 7.16
CA THR A 101 3.84 2.51 6.01
C THR A 101 3.90 3.99 6.44
N PRO A 102 5.02 4.46 7.05
CA PRO A 102 5.13 5.80 7.64
C PRO A 102 4.85 6.96 6.67
N ARG A 103 5.13 6.78 5.37
CA ARG A 103 4.79 7.78 4.34
C ARG A 103 3.27 7.93 4.18
N LEU A 104 2.56 6.81 4.14
CA LEU A 104 1.10 6.80 4.01
C LEU A 104 0.44 7.27 5.31
N ALA A 105 0.96 6.89 6.48
CA ALA A 105 0.49 7.41 7.76
C ALA A 105 0.55 8.95 7.81
N ARG A 106 1.63 9.57 7.33
CA ARG A 106 1.74 11.03 7.21
C ARG A 106 0.76 11.64 6.20
N GLN A 107 0.52 10.98 5.07
CA GLN A 107 -0.52 11.39 4.12
C GLN A 107 -1.92 11.33 4.75
N GLN A 108 -2.22 10.27 5.49
CA GLN A 108 -3.47 10.13 6.23
C GLN A 108 -3.61 11.23 7.28
N LEU A 109 -2.57 11.52 8.06
CA LEU A 109 -2.56 12.64 9.02
C LEU A 109 -2.86 13.98 8.35
N ALA A 110 -2.29 14.23 7.17
CA ALA A 110 -2.55 15.44 6.39
C ALA A 110 -4.04 15.58 6.01
N LEU A 111 -4.67 14.46 5.61
CA LEU A 111 -6.10 14.41 5.25
C LEU A 111 -7.04 14.51 6.44
N LEU A 112 -6.67 13.94 7.59
CA LEU A 112 -7.53 13.82 8.76
C LEU A 112 -7.60 15.10 9.60
N GLY A 113 -6.50 15.86 9.70
CA GLY A 113 -6.38 17.00 10.61
C GLY A 113 -6.77 16.67 12.06
N PRO A 114 -6.17 15.63 12.68
CA PRO A 114 -6.65 15.12 13.96
C PRO A 114 -6.35 16.07 15.13
N PHE A 115 -7.18 16.01 16.17
CA PHE A 115 -6.94 16.69 17.43
C PHE A 115 -5.69 16.14 18.14
N ALA A 116 -5.52 14.81 18.12
CA ALA A 116 -4.38 14.13 18.69
C ALA A 116 -4.04 12.86 17.90
N VAL A 117 -2.79 12.42 18.04
CA VAL A 117 -2.30 11.12 17.54
C VAL A 117 -1.96 10.26 18.76
N LEU A 118 -2.64 9.13 18.87
CA LEU A 118 -2.37 8.10 19.85
C LEU A 118 -1.32 7.14 19.26
N THR A 119 -0.10 7.18 19.76
CA THR A 119 1.03 6.39 19.23
C THR A 119 1.95 5.89 20.35
N ASP A 120 2.96 5.08 20.03
CA ASP A 120 4.08 4.85 20.94
C ASP A 120 5.11 6.00 20.87
N SER A 121 5.87 6.18 21.94
CA SER A 121 6.90 7.21 22.09
C SER A 121 8.00 7.11 21.00
N ALA A 122 8.35 5.88 20.60
CA ALA A 122 9.36 5.60 19.59
C ALA A 122 8.97 6.07 18.17
N ARG A 123 7.67 6.20 17.89
CA ARG A 123 7.16 6.59 16.56
C ARG A 123 6.83 8.06 16.41
N THR A 124 6.87 8.83 17.49
CA THR A 124 6.61 10.27 17.47
C THR A 124 7.38 11.00 16.36
N ALA A 125 8.69 10.78 16.25
CA ALA A 125 9.54 11.39 15.24
C ALA A 125 9.22 10.97 13.79
N GLN A 126 8.64 9.78 13.57
CA GLN A 126 8.28 9.29 12.23
C GLN A 126 6.95 9.87 11.73
N LEU A 127 6.07 10.22 12.66
CA LEU A 127 4.74 10.78 12.39
C LEU A 127 4.73 12.31 12.41
N ASP A 128 5.78 12.94 12.93
CA ASP A 128 5.92 14.40 12.91
C ASP A 128 5.88 14.91 11.46
N ASP A 129 4.93 15.80 11.22
CA ASP A 129 4.71 16.47 9.94
C ASP A 129 4.95 17.98 10.03
N GLY A 130 5.54 18.45 11.14
CA GLY A 130 5.86 19.86 11.39
C GLY A 130 4.67 20.73 11.77
N ARG A 131 3.45 20.19 11.86
CA ARG A 131 2.25 20.95 12.25
C ARG A 131 2.06 21.05 13.77
N GLY A 132 2.97 20.47 14.56
CA GLY A 132 2.85 20.44 16.02
C GLY A 132 1.67 19.61 16.51
N LEU A 133 1.43 18.46 15.86
CA LEU A 133 0.37 17.53 16.26
C LEU A 133 0.54 17.11 17.72
N ARG A 134 -0.58 17.02 18.45
CA ARG A 134 -0.58 16.56 19.83
C ARG A 134 -0.37 15.06 19.88
N MET A 135 0.78 14.63 20.40
CA MET A 135 1.13 13.22 20.55
C MET A 135 0.74 12.72 21.94
N ILE A 136 -0.07 11.66 22.01
CA ILE A 136 -0.43 10.96 23.25
C ILE A 136 0.23 9.59 23.16
N CYS A 137 1.14 9.32 24.10
CA CYS A 137 2.02 8.15 24.11
C CYS A 137 1.75 7.30 25.35
N PRO A 138 0.85 6.30 25.29
CA PRO A 138 0.48 5.49 26.45
C PRO A 138 1.63 4.67 27.06
N ASP A 139 2.76 4.54 26.35
CA ASP A 139 3.99 3.88 26.78
C ASP A 139 4.99 4.82 27.47
N ALA A 140 4.80 6.15 27.37
CA ALA A 140 5.66 7.12 28.03
C ALA A 140 5.40 7.10 29.54
N ALA A 141 6.46 7.00 30.36
CA ALA A 141 6.37 6.78 31.81
C ALA A 141 5.38 7.73 32.52
N GLU A 142 5.44 9.03 32.24
CA GLU A 142 4.53 10.03 32.81
C GLU A 142 3.07 9.79 32.43
N GLN A 143 2.81 9.36 31.18
CA GLN A 143 1.45 9.08 30.71
C GLN A 143 0.94 7.73 31.23
N VAL A 144 1.81 6.71 31.36
CA VAL A 144 1.46 5.41 31.96
C VAL A 144 0.87 5.63 33.35
N GLU A 145 1.55 6.40 34.20
CA GLU A 145 1.08 6.72 35.55
C GLU A 145 -0.22 7.54 35.52
N ALA A 146 -0.27 8.58 34.68
CA ALA A 146 -1.44 9.44 34.56
C ALA A 146 -2.69 8.71 34.04
N ILE A 147 -2.53 7.74 33.12
CA ILE A 147 -3.61 6.89 32.61
C ILE A 147 -4.03 5.90 33.70
N ALA A 148 -3.08 5.23 34.35
CA ALA A 148 -3.35 4.26 35.41
C ALA A 148 -4.13 4.87 36.59
N ALA A 149 -3.88 6.14 36.90
CA ALA A 149 -4.57 6.90 37.94
C ALA A 149 -6.03 7.25 37.60
N GLN A 150 -6.46 7.12 36.34
CA GLN A 150 -7.84 7.39 35.96
C GLN A 150 -8.80 6.32 36.52
N PRO A 151 -10.05 6.69 36.85
CA PRO A 151 -11.07 5.72 37.21
C PRO A 151 -11.28 4.65 36.11
N PRO A 152 -11.48 3.37 36.49
CA PRO A 152 -11.65 2.27 35.54
C PRO A 152 -13.07 2.20 34.93
N LEU A 153 -13.99 3.07 35.36
CA LEU A 153 -15.37 3.13 34.87
C LEU A 153 -15.46 3.98 33.59
N PRO A 154 -16.39 3.65 32.67
CA PRO A 154 -16.56 4.44 31.45
C PRO A 154 -16.85 5.91 31.80
N PRO A 155 -16.40 6.86 30.97
CA PRO A 155 -16.78 8.26 31.13
C PRO A 155 -18.27 8.45 30.84
N ASP A 156 -18.91 9.32 31.60
CA ASP A 156 -20.30 9.72 31.35
C ASP A 156 -20.31 10.83 30.30
N ARG A 157 -20.24 10.43 29.02
CA ARG A 157 -20.31 11.35 27.87
C ARG A 157 -21.24 10.76 26.80
N PRO A 158 -22.28 11.49 26.36
CA PRO A 158 -23.14 11.02 25.29
C PRO A 158 -22.35 10.82 24.01
N ALA A 159 -22.69 9.75 23.29
CA ALA A 159 -21.98 9.31 22.10
C ALA A 159 -22.87 9.54 20.87
N ALA A 160 -22.64 10.62 20.12
CA ALA A 160 -23.37 10.94 18.90
C ALA A 160 -22.43 11.17 17.70
N GLY A 161 -22.97 11.18 16.49
CA GLY A 161 -22.25 11.56 15.27
C GLY A 161 -21.27 10.50 14.75
N THR A 162 -20.10 10.95 14.30
CA THR A 162 -19.11 10.11 13.60
C THR A 162 -18.35 9.20 14.58
N ALA A 163 -18.36 7.89 14.34
CA ALA A 163 -17.57 6.90 15.08
C ALA A 163 -16.17 6.77 14.51
N ALA A 164 -16.06 6.66 13.18
CA ALA A 164 -14.81 6.41 12.49
C ALA A 164 -14.64 7.33 11.29
N LEU A 165 -13.39 7.68 10.99
CA LEU A 165 -13.02 8.37 9.76
C LEU A 165 -12.02 7.47 9.00
N VAL A 166 -12.47 6.91 7.88
CA VAL A 166 -11.75 5.87 7.14
C VAL A 166 -11.04 6.48 5.94
N CYS A 167 -9.71 6.41 5.92
CA CYS A 167 -8.94 6.82 4.74
C CYS A 167 -9.06 5.76 3.65
N THR A 168 -9.60 6.15 2.48
CA THR A 168 -9.63 5.32 1.28
C THR A 168 -8.58 5.82 0.29
N ASP A 169 -8.44 5.15 -0.87
CA ASP A 169 -7.53 5.58 -1.94
C ASP A 169 -7.95 6.94 -2.58
N GLY A 170 -9.07 7.53 -2.15
CA GLY A 170 -9.57 8.82 -2.59
C GLY A 170 -8.99 10.02 -1.84
N PRO A 171 -9.26 11.25 -2.32
CA PRO A 171 -8.69 12.49 -1.75
C PRO A 171 -9.31 12.91 -0.41
N ARG A 172 -10.25 12.14 0.14
CA ARG A 172 -10.99 12.46 1.36
C ARG A 172 -11.18 11.19 2.20
N ALA A 173 -11.13 11.38 3.52
CA ALA A 173 -11.51 10.32 4.43
C ALA A 173 -13.05 10.23 4.55
N VAL A 174 -13.54 9.01 4.71
CA VAL A 174 -14.97 8.68 4.69
C VAL A 174 -15.50 8.61 6.12
N PRO A 175 -16.44 9.49 6.51
CA PRO A 175 -17.04 9.43 7.84
C PRO A 175 -18.03 8.28 7.96
N VAL A 176 -17.96 7.56 9.06
CA VAL A 176 -18.88 6.48 9.41
C VAL A 176 -19.55 6.83 10.74
N SER A 177 -20.87 6.97 10.73
CA SER A 177 -21.63 7.31 11.94
C SER A 177 -21.70 6.14 12.92
N ARG A 178 -21.93 6.45 14.20
CA ARG A 178 -22.10 5.47 15.27
C ARG A 178 -23.25 4.50 14.98
N GLU A 179 -24.35 5.03 14.44
CA GLU A 179 -25.55 4.27 14.10
C GLU A 179 -25.26 3.32 12.93
N ARG A 180 -24.56 3.78 11.89
CA ARG A 180 -24.18 2.92 10.75
C ARG A 180 -23.22 1.81 11.17
N LEU A 181 -22.27 2.12 12.05
CA LEU A 181 -21.33 1.11 12.54
C LEU A 181 -22.06 0.04 13.36
N ALA A 182 -23.01 0.43 14.22
CA ALA A 182 -23.83 -0.51 14.99
C ALA A 182 -24.78 -1.33 14.09
N ALA A 183 -25.43 -0.69 13.11
CA ALA A 183 -26.27 -1.35 12.12
C ALA A 183 -25.51 -2.43 11.34
N ALA A 184 -24.26 -2.13 10.94
CA ALA A 184 -23.42 -3.10 10.25
C ALA A 184 -23.09 -4.32 11.13
N VAL A 185 -22.93 -4.17 12.45
CA VAL A 185 -22.74 -5.32 13.36
C VAL A 185 -23.94 -6.25 13.31
N VAL A 186 -25.15 -5.71 13.43
CA VAL A 186 -26.39 -6.51 13.41
C VAL A 186 -26.56 -7.21 12.06
N ALA A 187 -26.39 -6.47 10.97
CA ALA A 187 -26.47 -6.99 9.60
C ALA A 187 -25.51 -8.18 9.37
N TRP A 188 -24.25 -8.03 9.80
CA TRP A 188 -23.24 -9.08 9.66
C TRP A 188 -23.44 -10.26 10.62
N ALA A 189 -23.89 -9.99 11.84
CA ALA A 189 -24.19 -11.03 12.82
C ALA A 189 -25.28 -11.98 12.30
N GLU A 190 -26.33 -11.42 11.70
CA GLU A 190 -27.42 -12.19 11.12
C GLU A 190 -26.99 -12.88 9.81
N ALA A 191 -26.43 -12.17 8.83
CA ALA A 191 -26.04 -12.79 7.55
C ALA A 191 -24.95 -13.88 7.73
N GLY A 192 -24.00 -13.66 8.64
CA GLY A 192 -22.91 -14.59 8.94
C GLY A 192 -23.24 -15.69 9.97
N HIS A 193 -24.41 -15.62 10.61
CA HIS A 193 -24.75 -16.42 11.79
C HIS A 193 -23.61 -16.37 12.83
N LEU A 194 -23.14 -15.16 13.19
CA LEU A 194 -22.01 -14.98 14.11
C LEU A 194 -22.39 -15.41 15.52
N ILE A 195 -21.47 -16.08 16.20
CA ILE A 195 -21.65 -16.61 17.56
C ILE A 195 -20.49 -16.16 18.48
N PRO A 196 -20.71 -16.08 19.79
CA PRO A 196 -19.69 -15.60 20.74
C PRO A 196 -18.41 -16.45 20.82
N HIS A 197 -18.41 -17.66 20.27
CA HIS A 197 -17.22 -18.52 20.22
C HIS A 197 -16.40 -18.36 18.94
N ASP A 198 -16.81 -17.46 18.04
CA ASP A 198 -16.10 -17.26 16.80
C ASP A 198 -14.75 -16.61 16.99
N ARG A 199 -13.81 -17.01 16.14
CA ARG A 199 -12.46 -16.47 16.06
C ARG A 199 -12.30 -15.85 14.68
N HIS A 200 -12.24 -14.52 14.65
CA HIS A 200 -12.34 -13.70 13.45
C HIS A 200 -10.97 -13.25 12.97
N LEU A 201 -10.61 -13.58 11.74
CA LEU A 201 -9.41 -13.10 11.07
C LEU A 201 -9.78 -12.15 9.93
N PHE A 202 -9.21 -10.95 9.94
CA PHE A 202 -9.24 -10.03 8.80
C PHE A 202 -7.90 -10.08 8.09
N THR A 203 -7.89 -10.42 6.80
CA THR A 203 -6.64 -10.44 6.03
C THR A 203 -6.23 -9.05 5.53
N ALA A 204 -7.13 -8.07 5.61
CA ALA A 204 -6.88 -6.70 5.20
C ALA A 204 -6.13 -5.93 6.31
N PRO A 205 -5.25 -4.98 5.96
CA PRO A 205 -4.57 -4.13 6.95
C PRO A 205 -5.55 -3.31 7.81
N ALA A 206 -5.13 -3.00 9.04
CA ALA A 206 -5.99 -2.36 10.04
C ALA A 206 -6.52 -0.97 9.65
N ASP A 207 -5.77 -0.25 8.81
CA ASP A 207 -6.13 1.09 8.35
C ASP A 207 -7.12 1.10 7.16
N THR A 208 -7.46 -0.07 6.62
CA THR A 208 -8.44 -0.20 5.53
C THR A 208 -9.88 -0.27 6.06
N ALA A 209 -10.85 0.11 5.23
CA ALA A 209 -12.28 0.04 5.58
C ALA A 209 -12.72 -1.35 6.08
N ALA A 210 -12.19 -2.41 5.46
CA ALA A 210 -12.53 -3.79 5.79
C ALA A 210 -12.25 -4.14 7.26
N PHE A 211 -11.13 -3.65 7.80
CA PHE A 211 -10.82 -3.82 9.23
C PHE A 211 -11.39 -2.68 10.09
N ALA A 212 -11.15 -1.43 9.69
CA ALA A 212 -11.48 -0.25 10.47
C ALA A 212 -12.97 -0.18 10.82
N THR A 213 -13.85 -0.72 9.98
CA THR A 213 -15.30 -0.85 10.25
C THR A 213 -15.75 -2.28 10.56
N GLY A 214 -14.86 -3.27 10.39
CA GLY A 214 -15.16 -4.68 10.52
C GLY A 214 -14.86 -5.29 11.89
N TRP A 215 -13.88 -4.75 12.64
CA TRP A 215 -13.53 -5.26 13.97
C TRP A 215 -14.74 -5.41 14.95
N PRO A 216 -15.79 -4.56 14.91
CA PRO A 216 -16.94 -4.72 15.80
C PRO A 216 -17.67 -6.05 15.59
N ARG A 217 -17.59 -6.65 14.39
CA ARG A 217 -18.20 -7.96 14.09
C ARG A 217 -17.67 -9.08 14.98
N ALA A 218 -16.44 -8.93 15.47
CA ALA A 218 -15.81 -9.86 16.41
C ALA A 218 -16.12 -9.48 17.86
N LEU A 219 -15.80 -8.24 18.25
CA LEU A 219 -15.80 -7.85 19.67
C LEU A 219 -17.18 -7.47 20.21
N CYS A 220 -18.14 -7.13 19.35
CA CYS A 220 -19.51 -6.79 19.75
C CYS A 220 -20.46 -8.00 19.67
N THR A 221 -19.97 -9.15 19.18
CA THR A 221 -20.71 -10.43 19.15
C THR A 221 -20.18 -11.44 20.18
N GLY A 222 -19.16 -11.05 20.97
CA GLY A 222 -18.56 -11.87 22.02
C GLY A 222 -17.40 -12.76 21.56
N GLY A 223 -17.08 -12.74 20.26
CA GLY A 223 -16.00 -13.52 19.66
C GLY A 223 -14.59 -13.02 20.01
N THR A 224 -13.59 -13.64 19.39
CA THR A 224 -12.18 -13.24 19.50
C THR A 224 -11.71 -12.64 18.17
N LEU A 225 -11.08 -11.47 18.22
CA LEU A 225 -10.41 -10.85 17.08
C LEU A 225 -8.95 -11.34 17.00
N ILE A 226 -8.58 -11.94 15.88
CA ILE A 226 -7.22 -12.42 15.63
C ILE A 226 -6.40 -11.31 14.95
N LEU A 227 -5.44 -10.74 15.67
CA LEU A 227 -4.52 -9.69 15.23
C LEU A 227 -3.08 -10.22 15.20
N PRO A 228 -2.63 -10.81 14.10
CA PRO A 228 -1.24 -11.25 13.97
C PRO A 228 -0.30 -10.06 13.78
N ALA A 229 0.92 -10.16 14.30
CA ALA A 229 1.99 -9.25 13.91
C ALA A 229 2.26 -9.35 12.40
N ALA A 230 2.68 -8.24 11.77
CA ALA A 230 2.93 -8.19 10.33
C ALA A 230 3.99 -9.22 9.86
N SER A 231 4.98 -9.52 10.70
CA SER A 231 5.95 -10.60 10.47
C SER A 231 5.28 -11.97 10.48
N THR A 232 4.48 -12.29 11.50
CA THR A 232 3.76 -13.56 11.60
C THR A 232 2.83 -13.78 10.42
N TYR A 233 2.07 -12.75 10.01
CA TYR A 233 1.20 -12.84 8.83
C TYR A 233 2.00 -13.10 7.54
N ARG A 234 3.18 -12.48 7.40
CA ARG A 234 4.07 -12.69 6.24
C ARG A 234 4.68 -14.09 6.22
N ASP A 235 5.13 -14.58 7.37
CA ASP A 235 5.89 -15.83 7.48
C ASP A 235 4.98 -17.06 7.43
N ARG A 236 3.83 -17.02 8.11
CA ARG A 236 2.86 -18.12 8.17
C ARG A 236 1.84 -18.09 7.04
N GLY A 237 1.60 -16.90 6.48
CA GLY A 237 0.49 -16.68 5.57
C GLY A 237 -0.88 -16.82 6.25
N PRO A 238 -1.96 -16.59 5.51
CA PRO A 238 -3.31 -16.65 6.08
C PRO A 238 -3.72 -18.07 6.47
N ASP A 239 -3.20 -19.11 5.79
CA ASP A 239 -3.51 -20.53 6.06
C ASP A 239 -2.82 -21.07 7.34
N GLY A 240 -1.57 -20.68 7.57
CA GLY A 240 -0.86 -21.03 8.81
C GLY A 240 -1.55 -20.41 10.03
N LEU A 241 -1.87 -19.12 9.95
CA LEU A 241 -2.60 -18.41 11.02
C LEU A 241 -3.96 -19.04 11.32
N VAL A 242 -4.66 -19.46 10.28
CA VAL A 242 -5.95 -20.12 10.35
C VAL A 242 -5.91 -21.38 11.21
N SER A 243 -4.85 -22.17 11.06
CA SER A 243 -4.64 -23.41 11.78
C SER A 243 -4.13 -23.15 13.19
N ASP A 244 -3.08 -22.32 13.31
CA ASP A 244 -2.41 -21.99 14.57
C ASP A 244 -3.37 -21.34 15.57
N GLU A 245 -4.25 -20.45 15.08
CA GLU A 245 -5.18 -19.68 15.91
C GLU A 245 -6.60 -20.24 15.89
N ALA A 246 -6.84 -21.45 15.35
CA ALA A 246 -8.16 -22.08 15.27
C ALA A 246 -9.28 -21.15 14.77
N VAL A 247 -9.01 -20.41 13.68
CA VAL A 247 -9.91 -19.39 13.13
C VAL A 247 -11.21 -20.02 12.60
N THR A 248 -12.36 -19.45 12.97
CA THR A 248 -13.69 -19.92 12.54
C THR A 248 -14.32 -19.04 11.46
N VAL A 249 -13.98 -17.74 11.43
CA VAL A 249 -14.51 -16.76 10.48
C VAL A 249 -13.36 -15.98 9.85
N VAL A 250 -13.27 -15.96 8.52
CA VAL A 250 -12.28 -15.16 7.79
C VAL A 250 -12.95 -14.13 6.92
N TYR A 251 -12.48 -12.89 7.02
CA TYR A 251 -12.79 -11.80 6.09
C TYR A 251 -11.59 -11.58 5.18
N THR A 252 -11.78 -11.75 3.88
CA THR A 252 -10.69 -11.67 2.91
C THR A 252 -11.13 -11.03 1.60
N ASP A 253 -10.17 -10.82 0.69
CA ASP A 253 -10.42 -10.39 -0.68
C ASP A 253 -10.26 -11.58 -1.64
N PRO A 254 -10.63 -11.47 -2.93
CA PRO A 254 -10.49 -12.59 -3.88
C PRO A 254 -9.07 -13.15 -4.01
N ALA A 255 -8.04 -12.31 -3.87
CA ALA A 255 -6.64 -12.77 -3.91
C ALA A 255 -6.25 -13.49 -2.60
N GLY A 256 -6.77 -13.04 -1.46
CA GLY A 256 -6.64 -13.70 -0.18
C GLY A 256 -7.34 -15.06 -0.15
N LEU A 257 -8.53 -15.18 -0.74
CA LEU A 257 -9.21 -16.47 -0.95
C LEU A 257 -8.34 -17.43 -1.77
N THR A 258 -7.76 -16.95 -2.87
CA THR A 258 -6.87 -17.76 -3.72
C THR A 258 -5.64 -18.26 -2.95
N ARG A 259 -5.03 -17.39 -2.12
CA ARG A 259 -3.91 -17.74 -1.23
C ARG A 259 -4.31 -18.77 -0.17
N LEU A 260 -5.46 -18.57 0.47
CA LEU A 260 -6.00 -19.50 1.49
C LEU A 260 -6.24 -20.90 0.92
N LEU A 261 -6.73 -20.99 -0.32
CA LEU A 261 -6.98 -22.28 -0.97
C LEU A 261 -5.71 -22.92 -1.57
N GLY A 262 -4.53 -22.33 -1.36
CA GLY A 262 -3.26 -22.85 -1.89
C GLY A 262 -3.16 -22.83 -3.41
N ALA A 263 -3.94 -21.98 -4.08
CA ALA A 263 -4.00 -21.91 -5.55
C ALA A 263 -2.93 -20.99 -6.16
N THR A 264 -1.80 -20.81 -5.48
CA THR A 264 -0.71 -19.94 -5.93
C THR A 264 0.37 -20.73 -6.67
N GLY A 265 0.27 -20.77 -8.01
CA GLY A 265 1.34 -21.26 -8.89
C GLY A 265 0.87 -21.52 -10.33
N PRO A 266 1.75 -21.40 -11.35
CA PRO A 266 1.46 -21.81 -12.73
C PRO A 266 1.23 -23.32 -12.88
N GLU A 267 1.49 -24.11 -11.83
CA GLU A 267 1.21 -25.54 -11.72
C GLU A 267 0.04 -25.85 -10.77
N ALA A 268 -0.98 -24.98 -10.69
CA ALA A 268 -2.25 -25.43 -10.12
C ALA A 268 -2.78 -26.56 -11.03
N PRO A 269 -2.97 -27.81 -10.54
CA PRO A 269 -3.52 -28.86 -11.38
C PRO A 269 -4.88 -28.39 -11.89
N ALA A 270 -5.13 -28.62 -13.19
CA ALA A 270 -6.47 -28.56 -13.75
C ALA A 270 -7.45 -29.26 -12.79
N ALA A 271 -8.71 -28.77 -12.75
CA ALA A 271 -9.75 -29.35 -11.93
C ALA A 271 -9.63 -30.89 -11.94
N PRO A 272 -9.48 -31.54 -10.77
CA PRO A 272 -9.28 -32.99 -10.74
C PRO A 272 -10.48 -33.65 -11.40
N ALA A 273 -10.20 -34.73 -12.13
CA ALA A 273 -11.24 -35.57 -12.70
C ALA A 273 -12.27 -35.92 -11.61
N PRO A 274 -13.57 -35.97 -11.95
CA PRO A 274 -14.62 -36.36 -10.99
C PRO A 274 -14.23 -37.68 -10.31
N GLY A 275 -14.12 -37.68 -8.97
CA GLY A 275 -13.88 -38.90 -8.18
C GLY A 275 -12.56 -38.99 -7.41
N ILE A 276 -11.61 -38.06 -7.56
CA ILE A 276 -10.41 -38.03 -6.70
C ILE A 276 -10.74 -37.28 -5.40
N ALA A 277 -10.73 -37.99 -4.27
CA ALA A 277 -10.89 -37.41 -2.94
C ALA A 277 -9.76 -36.39 -2.68
N ARG A 278 -10.12 -35.11 -2.55
CA ARG A 278 -9.17 -34.05 -2.18
C ARG A 278 -8.80 -34.20 -0.70
N PRO A 279 -7.54 -33.92 -0.31
CA PRO A 279 -7.17 -33.89 1.10
C PRO A 279 -8.05 -32.86 1.81
N GLN A 280 -8.91 -33.32 2.71
CA GLN A 280 -9.73 -32.45 3.53
C GLN A 280 -8.80 -31.72 4.50
N ARG A 281 -8.76 -30.38 4.40
CA ARG A 281 -8.12 -29.57 5.43
C ARG A 281 -9.02 -29.64 6.65
N ASN A 282 -8.49 -30.16 7.76
CA ASN A 282 -9.18 -30.17 9.05
C ASN A 282 -9.15 -28.75 9.64
N TRP A 283 -9.91 -27.84 9.03
CA TRP A 283 -9.96 -26.43 9.40
C TRP A 283 -11.23 -26.16 10.22
N PRO A 284 -11.13 -25.52 11.40
CA PRO A 284 -12.30 -24.99 12.14
C PRO A 284 -13.13 -23.89 11.44
N VAL A 285 -12.77 -23.43 10.23
CA VAL A 285 -13.57 -22.41 9.54
C VAL A 285 -14.96 -22.90 9.23
N ARG A 286 -15.94 -22.04 9.50
CA ARG A 286 -17.34 -22.21 9.12
C ARG A 286 -17.82 -21.12 8.15
N LEU A 287 -17.14 -19.97 8.12
CA LEU A 287 -17.49 -18.84 7.26
C LEU A 287 -16.26 -18.18 6.63
N LEU A 288 -16.27 -18.06 5.32
CA LEU A 288 -15.36 -17.24 4.52
C LEU A 288 -16.17 -16.11 3.87
N ALA A 289 -15.90 -14.88 4.27
CA ALA A 289 -16.51 -13.68 3.70
C ALA A 289 -15.50 -12.98 2.78
N VAL A 290 -15.82 -12.93 1.49
CA VAL A 290 -15.00 -12.29 0.45
C VAL A 290 -15.55 -10.89 0.19
N THR A 291 -14.69 -9.88 0.28
CA THR A 291 -15.05 -8.46 0.17
C THR A 291 -13.97 -7.69 -0.58
N GLY A 292 -14.21 -6.41 -0.90
CA GLY A 292 -13.15 -5.51 -1.36
C GLY A 292 -12.62 -5.76 -2.78
N GLY A 293 -13.19 -6.70 -3.54
CA GLY A 293 -12.82 -6.96 -4.92
C GLY A 293 -13.90 -7.74 -5.66
N ARG A 294 -13.79 -7.80 -6.98
CA ARG A 294 -14.69 -8.56 -7.85
C ARG A 294 -14.42 -10.06 -7.68
N LEU A 295 -15.47 -10.82 -7.34
CA LEU A 295 -15.45 -12.28 -7.28
C LEU A 295 -16.47 -12.82 -8.29
N TYR A 296 -15.98 -13.53 -9.30
CA TYR A 296 -16.87 -14.11 -10.30
C TYR A 296 -17.56 -15.37 -9.79
N LEU A 297 -18.72 -15.70 -10.35
CA LEU A 297 -19.55 -16.81 -9.89
C LEU A 297 -18.89 -18.18 -10.11
N ASP A 298 -18.14 -18.35 -11.20
CA ASP A 298 -17.32 -19.54 -11.43
C ASP A 298 -16.16 -19.66 -10.42
N GLU A 299 -15.51 -18.55 -10.06
CA GLU A 299 -14.46 -18.50 -9.04
C GLU A 299 -15.03 -18.88 -7.67
N GLN A 300 -16.18 -18.33 -7.29
CA GLN A 300 -16.87 -18.67 -6.05
C GLN A 300 -17.31 -20.13 -6.03
N SER A 301 -17.87 -20.65 -7.13
CA SER A 301 -18.27 -22.05 -7.26
C SER A 301 -17.07 -23.00 -7.16
N ALA A 302 -15.97 -22.68 -7.86
CA ALA A 302 -14.73 -23.44 -7.81
C ALA A 302 -14.12 -23.42 -6.41
N ALA A 303 -14.12 -22.25 -5.74
CA ALA A 303 -13.67 -22.12 -4.37
C ALA A 303 -14.53 -22.93 -3.39
N GLN A 304 -15.86 -22.83 -3.47
CA GLN A 304 -16.78 -23.60 -2.63
C GLN A 304 -16.56 -25.11 -2.78
N SER A 305 -16.27 -25.61 -4.00
CA SER A 305 -15.99 -27.03 -4.25
C SER A 305 -14.70 -27.55 -3.57
N ARG A 306 -13.83 -26.65 -3.13
CA ARG A 306 -12.57 -26.97 -2.44
C ARG A 306 -12.70 -26.90 -0.92
N LEU A 307 -13.78 -26.33 -0.41
CA LEU A 307 -14.04 -26.20 1.02
C LEU A 307 -14.69 -27.47 1.58
N SER A 308 -14.48 -27.69 2.87
CA SER A 308 -15.14 -28.78 3.60
C SER A 308 -16.67 -28.58 3.60
N PRO A 309 -17.47 -29.66 3.61
CA PRO A 309 -18.92 -29.56 3.75
C PRO A 309 -19.31 -28.71 4.97
N GLY A 310 -20.31 -27.84 4.80
CA GLY A 310 -20.80 -26.95 5.86
C GLY A 310 -20.08 -25.59 5.97
N VAL A 311 -18.92 -25.42 5.32
CA VAL A 311 -18.27 -24.09 5.22
C VAL A 311 -19.05 -23.21 4.26
N ARG A 312 -19.48 -22.03 4.73
CA ARG A 312 -20.14 -21.02 3.91
C ARG A 312 -19.12 -20.09 3.26
N LEU A 313 -19.24 -19.88 1.95
CA LEU A 313 -18.49 -18.86 1.20
C LEU A 313 -19.46 -17.76 0.74
N VAL A 314 -19.35 -16.60 1.37
CA VAL A 314 -20.19 -15.44 1.10
C VAL A 314 -19.39 -14.39 0.33
N ASN A 315 -19.91 -13.94 -0.81
CA ASN A 315 -19.47 -12.72 -1.47
C ASN A 315 -20.23 -11.54 -0.88
N ALA A 316 -19.57 -10.62 -0.20
CA ALA A 316 -20.24 -9.50 0.46
C ALA A 316 -19.79 -8.16 -0.14
N TYR A 317 -20.78 -7.30 -0.35
CA TYR A 317 -20.62 -5.99 -0.95
C TYR A 317 -21.08 -4.90 0.00
N GLY A 318 -20.23 -3.89 0.16
CA GLY A 318 -20.48 -2.72 0.99
C GLY A 318 -19.32 -1.74 0.88
N THR A 319 -19.61 -0.46 1.04
CA THR A 319 -18.62 0.62 0.95
C THR A 319 -18.19 1.08 2.35
N ALA A 320 -17.17 1.95 2.42
CA ALA A 320 -16.75 2.52 3.70
C ALA A 320 -17.90 3.34 4.36
N GLU A 321 -18.65 4.09 3.55
CA GLU A 321 -19.78 4.94 3.95
C GLU A 321 -20.92 4.15 4.62
N THR A 322 -21.00 2.85 4.35
CA THR A 322 -22.00 1.91 4.85
C THR A 322 -21.44 0.92 5.86
N ALA A 323 -20.23 1.20 6.38
CA ALA A 323 -19.51 0.34 7.33
C ALA A 323 -19.30 -1.10 6.81
N GLY A 324 -19.13 -1.24 5.48
CA GLY A 324 -18.88 -2.50 4.82
C GLY A 324 -20.07 -3.47 4.83
N ALA A 325 -21.30 -2.98 5.06
CA ALA A 325 -22.54 -3.74 4.92
C ALA A 325 -23.40 -3.15 3.80
N GLY A 326 -23.95 -4.00 2.94
CA GLY A 326 -24.75 -3.59 1.79
C GLY A 326 -25.56 -4.75 1.27
N THR A 327 -24.97 -5.58 0.42
CA THR A 327 -25.58 -6.81 -0.10
C THR A 327 -24.64 -8.01 0.09
N TRP A 328 -25.16 -9.22 -0.01
CA TRP A 328 -24.39 -10.44 0.11
C TRP A 328 -24.97 -11.57 -0.75
N PHE A 329 -24.09 -12.42 -1.24
CA PHE A 329 -24.42 -13.55 -2.10
C PHE A 329 -23.73 -14.83 -1.64
N GLU A 330 -24.49 -15.93 -1.60
CA GLU A 330 -23.99 -17.30 -1.52
C GLU A 330 -24.72 -18.19 -2.52
N LEU A 331 -24.07 -19.27 -2.97
CA LEU A 331 -24.61 -20.14 -4.02
C LEU A 331 -26.06 -20.63 -3.77
N PRO A 332 -26.48 -20.95 -2.53
CA PRO A 332 -27.87 -21.30 -2.24
C PRO A 332 -28.93 -20.26 -2.59
N GLN A 333 -28.56 -18.98 -2.80
CA GLN A 333 -29.50 -17.95 -3.25
C GLN A 333 -29.93 -18.13 -4.72
N LEU A 334 -29.20 -18.92 -5.52
CA LEU A 334 -29.58 -19.20 -6.89
C LEU A 334 -30.79 -20.12 -6.96
N SER A 335 -31.78 -19.73 -7.76
CA SER A 335 -32.96 -20.56 -8.04
C SER A 335 -32.69 -21.69 -9.03
N GLY A 336 -31.51 -21.71 -9.69
CA GLY A 336 -31.15 -22.73 -10.66
C GLY A 336 -29.80 -22.46 -11.35
N PRO A 337 -29.42 -23.30 -12.33
CA PRO A 337 -28.20 -23.13 -13.11
C PRO A 337 -28.14 -21.78 -13.84
N VAL A 338 -26.95 -21.19 -13.91
CA VAL A 338 -26.73 -19.89 -14.55
C VAL A 338 -25.91 -20.05 -15.81
N ILE A 339 -26.29 -19.35 -16.88
CA ILE A 339 -25.54 -19.31 -18.15
C ILE A 339 -24.34 -18.37 -18.00
N ALA A 340 -23.16 -18.83 -18.47
CA ALA A 340 -21.91 -18.07 -18.43
C ALA A 340 -21.56 -17.50 -17.03
N PRO A 341 -21.41 -18.38 -16.01
CA PRO A 341 -21.04 -17.96 -14.65
C PRO A 341 -19.69 -17.23 -14.61
N ASP A 342 -18.86 -17.44 -15.63
CA ASP A 342 -17.59 -16.76 -15.84
C ASP A 342 -17.72 -15.29 -16.27
N ARG A 343 -18.93 -14.81 -16.55
CA ARG A 343 -19.20 -13.38 -16.85
C ARG A 343 -19.80 -12.62 -15.68
N LEU A 344 -20.23 -13.32 -14.64
CA LEU A 344 -21.12 -12.78 -13.62
C LEU A 344 -20.40 -12.61 -12.30
N SER A 345 -20.61 -11.45 -11.67
CA SER A 345 -20.24 -11.20 -10.27
C SER A 345 -21.52 -10.83 -9.52
N LEU A 346 -22.06 -11.78 -8.76
CA LEU A 346 -23.33 -11.60 -8.05
C LEU A 346 -23.08 -10.93 -6.69
N LEU A 347 -23.79 -9.83 -6.47
CA LEU A 347 -23.83 -9.08 -5.21
C LEU A 347 -24.98 -9.57 -4.30
N GLY A 348 -25.95 -10.29 -4.86
CA GLY A 348 -27.00 -11.02 -4.15
C GLY A 348 -28.09 -10.12 -3.60
N THR A 349 -28.55 -10.40 -2.38
CA THR A 349 -29.62 -9.67 -1.71
C THR A 349 -29.09 -8.69 -0.68
N PRO A 350 -29.82 -7.63 -0.31
CA PRO A 350 -29.44 -6.76 0.80
C PRO A 350 -29.17 -7.52 2.09
N HIS A 351 -28.23 -7.03 2.89
CA HIS A 351 -28.08 -7.48 4.27
C HIS A 351 -29.36 -7.17 5.07
N PRO A 352 -29.62 -7.91 6.17
CA PRO A 352 -30.77 -7.63 7.02
C PRO A 352 -30.84 -6.15 7.45
N GLY A 353 -32.00 -5.54 7.23
CA GLY A 353 -32.26 -4.12 7.50
C GLY A 353 -31.74 -3.13 6.44
N TYR A 354 -30.83 -3.53 5.55
CA TYR A 354 -30.32 -2.69 4.47
C TYR A 354 -31.24 -2.74 3.25
N ARG A 355 -31.17 -1.70 2.41
CA ARG A 355 -31.77 -1.67 1.07
C ARG A 355 -30.72 -1.36 0.02
N ALA A 356 -30.88 -1.95 -1.16
CA ALA A 356 -30.11 -1.65 -2.35
C ALA A 356 -31.05 -1.21 -3.47
N GLU A 357 -30.80 -0.03 -4.03
CA GLU A 357 -31.61 0.59 -5.08
C GLU A 357 -30.73 0.95 -6.28
N LEU A 358 -31.33 1.10 -7.46
CA LEU A 358 -30.63 1.54 -8.67
C LEU A 358 -31.14 2.92 -9.10
N ARG A 359 -30.22 3.86 -9.35
CA ARG A 359 -30.52 5.19 -9.90
C ARG A 359 -30.02 5.31 -11.34
N ASP A 360 -30.70 6.16 -12.12
CA ASP A 360 -30.34 6.49 -13.51
C ASP A 360 -30.19 5.24 -14.39
N THR A 361 -31.15 4.33 -14.28
CA THR A 361 -31.15 3.05 -14.98
C THR A 361 -31.22 3.23 -16.49
N ALA A 362 -30.22 2.73 -17.20
CA ALA A 362 -30.17 2.69 -18.65
C ALA A 362 -31.18 1.67 -19.22
N ALA A 363 -31.38 1.70 -20.55
CA ALA A 363 -32.30 0.79 -21.24
C ALA A 363 -31.98 -0.70 -21.05
N ASP A 364 -30.73 -1.05 -20.72
CA ASP A 364 -30.27 -2.42 -20.45
C ASP A 364 -30.43 -2.85 -18.97
N GLY A 365 -31.03 -2.01 -18.14
CA GLY A 365 -31.26 -2.26 -16.71
C GLY A 365 -30.09 -1.91 -15.80
N THR A 366 -28.99 -1.37 -16.33
CA THR A 366 -27.82 -0.96 -15.55
C THR A 366 -28.03 0.41 -14.93
N GLY A 367 -27.84 0.54 -13.61
CA GLY A 367 -27.91 1.81 -12.89
C GLY A 367 -26.84 1.93 -11.81
N GLU A 368 -26.69 3.10 -11.22
CA GLU A 368 -25.81 3.29 -10.06
C GLU A 368 -26.43 2.63 -8.82
N ILE A 369 -25.63 1.84 -8.10
CA ILE A 369 -26.07 1.20 -6.86
C ILE A 369 -26.09 2.24 -5.73
N LEU A 370 -27.22 2.33 -5.04
CA LEU A 370 -27.37 3.08 -3.80
C LEU A 370 -27.64 2.13 -2.65
N LEU A 371 -26.95 2.34 -1.54
CA LEU A 371 -27.11 1.54 -0.32
C LEU A 371 -27.72 2.38 0.79
N ALA A 372 -28.82 1.90 1.39
CA ALA A 372 -29.44 2.54 2.54
C ALA A 372 -29.31 1.63 3.77
N ALA A 373 -28.73 2.17 4.85
CA ALA A 373 -28.65 1.50 6.15
C ALA A 373 -30.01 1.50 6.88
N PRO A 374 -30.24 0.56 7.81
CA PRO A 374 -31.43 0.56 8.66
C PRO A 374 -31.47 1.80 9.56
N GLY A 375 -32.69 2.24 9.93
CA GLY A 375 -32.91 3.43 10.76
C GLY A 375 -33.17 4.73 10.00
N GLY A 376 -33.05 4.72 8.67
CA GLY A 376 -33.31 5.89 7.82
C GLY A 376 -32.05 6.74 7.56
N GLY A 377 -32.18 7.66 6.61
CA GLY A 377 -31.07 8.43 6.04
C GLY A 377 -31.02 8.30 4.51
N PRO A 378 -30.36 9.23 3.81
CA PRO A 378 -30.26 9.17 2.36
C PRO A 378 -29.47 7.94 1.93
N ALA A 379 -29.95 7.28 0.88
CA ALA A 379 -29.21 6.19 0.26
C ALA A 379 -27.85 6.71 -0.24
N VAL A 380 -26.80 5.96 0.02
CA VAL A 380 -25.43 6.33 -0.32
C VAL A 380 -25.14 5.88 -1.75
N PRO A 381 -24.87 6.81 -2.69
CA PRO A 381 -24.38 6.45 -4.01
C PRO A 381 -22.99 5.83 -3.88
N THR A 382 -22.84 4.62 -4.42
CA THR A 382 -21.59 3.83 -4.26
C THR A 382 -20.54 4.15 -5.33
N GLY A 383 -20.94 4.77 -6.45
CA GLY A 383 -20.12 4.89 -7.64
C GLY A 383 -19.91 3.58 -8.42
N ASP A 384 -20.47 2.46 -7.93
CA ASP A 384 -20.53 1.19 -8.64
C ASP A 384 -21.85 1.08 -9.42
N LEU A 385 -21.80 0.40 -10.55
CA LEU A 385 -22.96 0.12 -11.38
C LEU A 385 -23.45 -1.30 -11.10
N GLY A 386 -24.76 -1.48 -11.13
CA GLY A 386 -25.40 -2.78 -10.93
C GLY A 386 -26.64 -2.96 -11.78
N ARG A 387 -27.07 -4.21 -11.87
CA ARG A 387 -28.29 -4.61 -12.58
C ARG A 387 -29.08 -5.58 -11.72
N LEU A 388 -30.37 -5.30 -11.54
CA LEU A 388 -31.27 -6.23 -10.87
C LEU A 388 -31.69 -7.32 -11.86
N ARG A 389 -31.44 -8.57 -11.50
CA ARG A 389 -31.78 -9.72 -12.34
C ARG A 389 -33.23 -10.16 -12.15
N PRO A 390 -33.81 -10.92 -13.08
CA PRO A 390 -35.17 -11.46 -12.94
C PRO A 390 -35.37 -12.39 -11.73
N ASP A 391 -34.28 -13.00 -11.25
CA ASP A 391 -34.27 -13.85 -10.04
C ASP A 391 -34.20 -13.03 -8.73
N GLY A 392 -34.20 -11.69 -8.81
CA GLY A 392 -34.15 -10.79 -7.67
C GLY A 392 -32.75 -10.54 -7.12
N LEU A 393 -31.71 -11.13 -7.71
CA LEU A 393 -30.32 -10.93 -7.26
C LEU A 393 -29.70 -9.70 -7.94
N LEU A 394 -28.94 -8.94 -7.17
CA LEU A 394 -28.15 -7.83 -7.70
C LEU A 394 -26.87 -8.37 -8.35
N GLU A 395 -26.59 -7.91 -9.58
CA GLU A 395 -25.38 -8.20 -10.34
C GLU A 395 -24.50 -6.96 -10.43
N TYR A 396 -23.19 -7.11 -10.24
CA TYR A 396 -22.22 -6.04 -10.47
C TYR A 396 -22.03 -5.81 -11.97
N ALA A 397 -22.11 -4.56 -12.39
CA ALA A 397 -22.10 -4.17 -13.80
C ALA A 397 -20.99 -3.17 -14.18
N GLY A 398 -20.12 -2.76 -13.25
CA GLY A 398 -18.99 -1.88 -13.52
C GLY A 398 -18.81 -0.76 -12.50
N ARG A 399 -18.00 0.23 -12.85
CA ARG A 399 -17.65 1.39 -12.00
C ARG A 399 -17.73 2.68 -12.78
N ILE A 400 -18.40 3.69 -12.23
CA ILE A 400 -18.56 4.99 -12.89
C ILE A 400 -17.18 5.62 -13.17
N ARG A 401 -16.26 5.55 -12.19
CA ARG A 401 -14.90 6.11 -12.33
C ARG A 401 -14.03 5.37 -13.34
N ASP A 402 -14.36 4.13 -13.67
CA ASP A 402 -13.62 3.29 -14.62
C ASP A 402 -14.10 3.51 -16.06
N ARG A 403 -15.16 4.30 -16.27
CA ARG A 403 -15.66 4.63 -17.60
C ARG A 403 -14.60 5.35 -18.42
N ILE A 404 -14.45 4.87 -19.64
CA ILE A 404 -13.49 5.41 -20.59
C ILE A 404 -14.22 6.39 -21.50
N THR A 405 -13.79 7.65 -21.46
CA THR A 405 -14.27 8.66 -22.41
C THR A 405 -13.30 8.73 -23.59
N ALA A 406 -13.77 8.49 -24.81
CA ALA A 406 -13.02 8.65 -26.06
C ALA A 406 -13.95 9.22 -27.14
N ASP A 407 -13.46 10.16 -27.96
CA ASP A 407 -14.21 10.77 -29.06
C ASP A 407 -15.61 11.31 -28.67
N GLY A 408 -15.73 11.89 -27.46
CA GLY A 408 -16.99 12.42 -26.94
C GLY A 408 -18.00 11.36 -26.46
N ARG A 409 -17.65 10.08 -26.51
CA ARG A 409 -18.47 8.96 -25.99
C ARG A 409 -17.84 8.37 -24.72
N SER A 410 -18.68 8.09 -23.73
CA SER A 410 -18.28 7.42 -22.50
C SER A 410 -18.79 5.98 -22.51
N THR A 411 -17.88 5.02 -22.38
CA THR A 411 -18.19 3.59 -22.37
C THR A 411 -17.72 2.95 -21.08
N ASP A 412 -18.52 2.05 -20.53
CA ASP A 412 -18.10 1.16 -19.45
C ASP A 412 -17.25 -0.01 -20.00
N PRO A 413 -15.98 -0.16 -19.58
CA PRO A 413 -15.14 -1.28 -20.00
C PRO A 413 -15.60 -2.63 -19.46
N HIS A 414 -16.42 -2.67 -18.40
CA HIS A 414 -16.81 -3.89 -17.70
C HIS A 414 -17.42 -4.95 -18.61
N ARG A 415 -18.29 -4.56 -19.54
CA ARG A 415 -18.93 -5.50 -20.48
C ARG A 415 -17.90 -6.21 -21.36
N ALA A 416 -16.93 -5.46 -21.90
CA ALA A 416 -15.88 -6.02 -22.72
C ALA A 416 -14.91 -6.88 -21.89
N GLU A 417 -14.53 -6.44 -20.70
CA GLU A 417 -13.68 -7.20 -19.77
C GLU A 417 -14.29 -8.56 -19.40
N SER A 418 -15.56 -8.57 -18.97
CA SER A 418 -16.27 -9.79 -18.59
C SER A 418 -16.45 -10.75 -19.77
N LEU A 419 -16.63 -10.24 -21.00
CA LEU A 419 -16.65 -11.07 -22.21
C LEU A 419 -15.28 -11.65 -22.54
N LEU A 420 -14.22 -10.84 -22.51
CA LEU A 420 -12.85 -11.29 -22.78
C LEU A 420 -12.37 -12.35 -21.78
N ARG A 421 -12.81 -12.26 -20.51
CA ARG A 421 -12.49 -13.28 -19.50
C ARG A 421 -12.98 -14.68 -19.88
N THR A 422 -14.01 -14.79 -20.72
CA THR A 422 -14.52 -16.09 -21.19
C THR A 422 -13.65 -16.75 -22.26
N HIS A 423 -12.59 -16.06 -22.71
CA HIS A 423 -11.62 -16.65 -23.62
C HIS A 423 -10.76 -17.70 -22.87
N PRO A 424 -10.64 -18.95 -23.36
CA PRO A 424 -9.96 -20.05 -22.65
C PRO A 424 -8.51 -19.77 -22.23
N GLN A 425 -7.85 -18.83 -22.90
CA GLN A 425 -6.45 -18.47 -22.63
C GLN A 425 -6.27 -17.33 -21.62
N LEU A 426 -7.36 -16.74 -21.10
CA LEU A 426 -7.31 -15.58 -20.21
C LEU A 426 -7.94 -15.91 -18.85
N SER A 427 -7.40 -15.32 -17.77
CA SER A 427 -7.95 -15.45 -16.41
C SER A 427 -8.49 -14.12 -15.85
N ALA A 428 -7.89 -13.00 -16.23
CA ALA A 428 -8.34 -11.67 -15.85
C ALA A 428 -8.02 -10.65 -16.94
N VAL A 429 -8.84 -9.60 -17.05
CA VAL A 429 -8.71 -8.56 -18.07
C VAL A 429 -9.05 -7.21 -17.47
N ALA A 430 -8.25 -6.20 -17.78
CA ALA A 430 -8.55 -4.79 -17.52
C ALA A 430 -8.34 -3.98 -18.79
N ILE A 431 -9.30 -3.12 -19.15
CA ILE A 431 -9.21 -2.23 -20.31
C ILE A 431 -9.01 -0.80 -19.81
N THR A 432 -8.02 -0.10 -20.33
CA THR A 432 -7.81 1.32 -20.03
C THR A 432 -7.46 2.12 -21.27
N ARG A 433 -7.65 3.43 -21.18
CA ARG A 433 -7.23 4.40 -22.20
C ARG A 433 -5.80 4.84 -21.90
N VAL A 434 -4.91 4.70 -22.88
CA VAL A 434 -3.56 5.24 -22.81
C VAL A 434 -3.47 6.44 -23.75
N PRO A 435 -3.20 7.66 -23.23
CA PRO A 435 -3.00 8.83 -24.08
C PRO A 435 -1.74 8.63 -24.94
N ASP A 436 -1.86 8.85 -26.24
CA ASP A 436 -0.72 8.87 -27.17
C ASP A 436 -0.59 10.29 -27.75
N LEU A 437 0.60 10.89 -27.65
CA LEU A 437 0.87 12.23 -28.15
C LEU A 437 0.94 12.29 -29.69
N ALA A 438 1.10 11.14 -30.36
CA ALA A 438 1.28 11.05 -31.81
C ALA A 438 0.11 10.42 -32.57
N THR A 439 -0.82 9.73 -31.89
CA THR A 439 -2.00 9.11 -32.51
C THR A 439 -3.22 9.24 -31.60
N PRO A 440 -4.46 9.16 -32.11
CA PRO A 440 -5.65 9.22 -31.27
C PRO A 440 -5.66 8.12 -30.20
N ASP A 441 -6.33 8.44 -29.09
CA ASP A 441 -6.81 7.56 -28.03
C ASP A 441 -6.73 6.05 -28.28
N LYS A 442 -5.77 5.31 -27.70
CA LYS A 442 -5.77 3.84 -27.80
C LYS A 442 -6.38 3.19 -26.57
N LEU A 443 -7.40 2.35 -26.81
CA LEU A 443 -7.87 1.37 -25.84
C LEU A 443 -6.90 0.20 -25.77
N VAL A 444 -6.37 -0.06 -24.57
CA VAL A 444 -5.39 -1.11 -24.30
C VAL A 444 -6.00 -2.14 -23.36
N ALA A 445 -5.98 -3.41 -23.77
CA ALA A 445 -6.36 -4.54 -22.93
C ALA A 445 -5.14 -5.12 -22.23
N TYR A 446 -5.13 -5.06 -20.90
CA TYR A 446 -4.18 -5.74 -20.05
C TYR A 446 -4.74 -7.09 -19.68
N VAL A 447 -4.06 -8.15 -20.08
CA VAL A 447 -4.57 -9.52 -19.97
C VAL A 447 -3.67 -10.37 -19.10
N VAL A 448 -4.28 -11.12 -18.20
CA VAL A 448 -3.60 -12.15 -17.40
C VAL A 448 -3.84 -13.50 -18.09
N PRO A 449 -2.78 -14.24 -18.48
CA PRO A 449 -2.95 -15.57 -19.05
C PRO A 449 -3.66 -16.52 -18.08
N ALA A 450 -4.40 -17.49 -18.61
CA ALA A 450 -4.92 -18.59 -17.80
C ALA A 450 -3.78 -19.46 -17.26
N PRO A 451 -3.96 -20.18 -16.14
CA PRO A 451 -2.97 -21.12 -15.64
C PRO A 451 -2.53 -22.12 -16.72
N GLY A 452 -1.22 -22.34 -16.86
CA GLY A 452 -0.64 -23.21 -17.89
C GLY A 452 -0.48 -22.58 -19.28
N VAL A 453 -0.95 -21.35 -19.51
CA VAL A 453 -0.79 -20.64 -20.79
C VAL A 453 0.50 -19.82 -20.79
N HIS A 454 1.32 -20.00 -21.81
CA HIS A 454 2.56 -19.23 -21.97
C HIS A 454 2.29 -17.84 -22.55
N SER A 455 3.17 -16.87 -22.24
CA SER A 455 3.01 -15.47 -22.71
C SER A 455 2.97 -15.32 -24.24
N LEU A 456 3.57 -16.26 -24.98
CA LEU A 456 3.55 -16.31 -26.45
C LEU A 456 2.22 -16.82 -27.03
N GLU A 457 1.42 -17.50 -26.21
CA GLU A 457 0.11 -18.06 -26.61
C GLU A 457 -1.05 -17.10 -26.30
N VAL A 458 -0.75 -15.95 -25.69
CA VAL A 458 -1.75 -14.94 -25.36
C VAL A 458 -2.40 -14.44 -26.67
N PRO A 459 -3.74 -14.41 -26.75
CA PRO A 459 -4.44 -14.01 -27.96
C PRO A 459 -4.13 -12.56 -28.33
N GLY A 460 -3.72 -12.35 -29.58
CA GLY A 460 -3.46 -11.02 -30.12
C GLY A 460 -4.74 -10.19 -30.35
N PRO A 461 -4.60 -8.89 -30.70
CA PRO A 461 -5.72 -7.97 -30.86
C PRO A 461 -6.83 -8.47 -31.82
N TYR A 462 -6.45 -9.14 -32.91
CA TYR A 462 -7.41 -9.70 -33.86
C TYR A 462 -8.32 -10.77 -33.24
N THR A 463 -7.74 -11.69 -32.47
CA THR A 463 -8.49 -12.75 -31.79
C THR A 463 -9.43 -12.16 -30.74
N LEU A 464 -8.97 -11.17 -29.96
CA LEU A 464 -9.82 -10.49 -28.99
C LEU A 464 -10.97 -9.72 -29.65
N ARG A 465 -10.70 -9.01 -30.75
CA ARG A 465 -11.75 -8.33 -31.52
C ARG A 465 -12.80 -9.30 -32.04
N ARG A 466 -12.38 -10.46 -32.55
CA ARG A 466 -13.31 -11.52 -32.99
C ARG A 466 -14.14 -12.06 -31.82
N HIS A 467 -13.54 -12.21 -30.64
CA HIS A 467 -14.24 -12.69 -29.44
C HIS A 467 -15.28 -11.68 -28.92
N LEU A 468 -15.04 -10.39 -29.12
CA LEU A 468 -15.96 -9.30 -28.77
C LEU A 468 -16.99 -8.99 -29.86
N ALA A 469 -16.82 -9.53 -31.06
CA ALA A 469 -17.67 -9.24 -32.20
C ALA A 469 -19.15 -9.55 -31.88
N ALA A 470 -20.06 -8.74 -32.44
CA ALA A 470 -21.51 -8.78 -32.21
C ALA A 470 -21.99 -8.42 -30.79
N ALA A 471 -21.13 -8.40 -29.77
CA ALA A 471 -21.51 -8.10 -28.39
C ALA A 471 -21.08 -6.71 -27.89
N VAL A 472 -20.06 -6.13 -28.51
CA VAL A 472 -19.49 -4.82 -28.14
C VAL A 472 -19.32 -3.97 -29.41
N PRO A 473 -19.65 -2.65 -29.39
CA PRO A 473 -19.43 -1.76 -30.53
C PRO A 473 -17.94 -1.74 -30.94
N ASP A 474 -17.66 -1.65 -32.25
CA ASP A 474 -16.29 -1.68 -32.78
C ASP A 474 -15.38 -0.61 -32.16
N ALA A 475 -15.93 0.55 -31.81
CA ALA A 475 -15.21 1.64 -31.17
C ALA A 475 -14.84 1.40 -29.68
N ASP A 476 -15.40 0.36 -29.04
CA ASP A 476 -15.07 -0.06 -27.67
C ASP A 476 -14.10 -1.25 -27.63
N VAL A 477 -13.69 -1.76 -28.79
CA VAL A 477 -12.79 -2.90 -28.88
C VAL A 477 -11.34 -2.42 -28.68
N PRO A 478 -10.58 -3.04 -27.75
CA PRO A 478 -9.16 -2.73 -27.56
C PRO A 478 -8.32 -2.99 -28.81
N THR A 479 -7.46 -2.05 -29.17
CA THR A 479 -6.58 -2.15 -30.35
C THR A 479 -5.20 -2.70 -30.01
N THR A 480 -4.84 -2.70 -28.73
CA THR A 480 -3.55 -3.16 -28.22
C THR A 480 -3.76 -4.12 -27.06
N VAL A 481 -2.94 -5.18 -26.98
CA VAL A 481 -2.98 -6.19 -25.92
C VAL A 481 -1.63 -6.22 -25.21
N VAL A 482 -1.64 -6.12 -23.88
CA VAL A 482 -0.44 -6.17 -23.04
C VAL A 482 -0.58 -7.32 -22.05
N PRO A 483 0.20 -8.40 -22.18
CA PRO A 483 0.19 -9.46 -21.20
C PRO A 483 0.84 -8.99 -19.89
N VAL A 484 0.18 -9.24 -18.76
CA VAL A 484 0.68 -8.97 -17.42
C VAL A 484 0.59 -10.22 -16.55
N ARG A 485 1.47 -10.34 -15.57
CA ARG A 485 1.47 -11.50 -14.66
C ARG A 485 0.24 -11.52 -13.75
N ALA A 486 -0.21 -10.35 -13.32
CA ALA A 486 -1.41 -10.14 -12.51
C ALA A 486 -1.86 -8.69 -12.70
N LEU A 487 -3.15 -8.43 -12.53
CA LEU A 487 -3.64 -7.06 -12.43
C LEU A 487 -3.13 -6.44 -11.12
N PRO A 488 -2.58 -5.20 -11.15
CA PRO A 488 -2.19 -4.49 -9.93
C PRO A 488 -3.39 -4.34 -8.99
N ARG A 489 -3.13 -4.41 -7.69
CA ARG A 489 -4.15 -4.24 -6.66
C ARG A 489 -3.67 -3.26 -5.59
N GLY A 490 -4.59 -2.45 -5.08
CA GLY A 490 -4.37 -1.58 -3.94
C GLY A 490 -4.32 -2.35 -2.62
N ARG A 491 -4.04 -1.64 -1.52
CA ARG A 491 -3.95 -2.23 -0.16
C ARG A 491 -5.28 -2.78 0.35
N SER A 492 -6.39 -2.27 -0.19
CA SER A 492 -7.77 -2.74 0.09
C SER A 492 -8.16 -4.00 -0.71
N GLY A 493 -7.29 -4.50 -1.59
CA GLY A 493 -7.55 -5.66 -2.44
C GLY A 493 -8.25 -5.34 -3.76
N GLN A 494 -8.65 -4.08 -3.98
CA GLN A 494 -9.26 -3.59 -5.22
C GLN A 494 -8.25 -3.51 -6.37
N GLU A 495 -8.72 -3.71 -7.61
CA GLU A 495 -7.91 -3.48 -8.81
C GLU A 495 -7.44 -2.02 -8.89
N ASP A 496 -6.14 -1.81 -9.13
CA ASP A 496 -5.51 -0.51 -9.28
C ASP A 496 -5.10 -0.28 -10.74
N ARG A 497 -6.01 0.33 -11.49
CA ARG A 497 -5.80 0.65 -12.92
C ARG A 497 -4.71 1.71 -13.13
N ALA A 498 -4.43 2.56 -12.14
CA ALA A 498 -3.41 3.61 -12.26
C ALA A 498 -1.98 3.05 -12.19
N ALA A 499 -1.81 1.88 -11.57
CA ALA A 499 -0.55 1.15 -11.51
C ALA A 499 -0.27 0.26 -12.72
N LEU A 500 -1.14 0.24 -13.74
CA LEU A 500 -0.90 -0.53 -14.97
C LEU A 500 0.28 0.05 -15.77
N PRO A 501 1.17 -0.81 -16.31
CA PRO A 501 2.36 -0.34 -17.02
C PRO A 501 1.98 0.28 -18.36
N LEU A 502 2.68 1.32 -18.80
CA LEU A 502 2.47 1.87 -20.14
C LEU A 502 2.90 0.86 -21.22
N PRO A 503 2.18 0.76 -22.36
CA PRO A 503 2.57 -0.10 -23.46
C PRO A 503 3.92 0.34 -24.05
N ALA A 504 4.74 -0.62 -24.46
CA ALA A 504 6.02 -0.33 -25.10
C ALA A 504 5.79 0.42 -26.43
N GLN A 505 6.46 1.56 -26.63
CA GLN A 505 6.43 2.23 -27.92
C GLN A 505 7.22 1.40 -28.95
N PRO A 506 6.69 1.18 -30.16
CA PRO A 506 7.46 0.50 -31.20
C PRO A 506 8.70 1.34 -31.53
N ALA A 507 9.88 0.71 -31.51
CA ALA A 507 11.09 1.33 -32.02
C ALA A 507 10.85 1.70 -33.49
N LYS A 508 11.03 2.98 -33.86
CA LYS A 508 10.98 3.40 -35.26
C LYS A 508 11.94 2.51 -36.06
N ALA A 509 11.39 1.70 -36.96
CA ALA A 509 12.19 0.95 -37.91
C ALA A 509 13.01 1.94 -38.72
N GLY A 510 14.31 2.01 -38.47
CA GLY A 510 15.24 2.73 -39.33
C GLY A 510 15.14 2.11 -40.72
N SER A 511 14.74 2.91 -41.71
CA SER A 511 14.77 2.57 -43.12
C SER A 511 16.23 2.47 -43.61
N GLY A 512 16.93 1.43 -43.16
CA GLY A 512 18.21 1.01 -43.71
C GLY A 512 17.94 0.03 -44.84
N SER A 513 17.79 0.54 -46.06
CA SER A 513 17.77 -0.25 -47.29
C SER A 513 18.95 -1.22 -47.31
N GLY A 514 18.66 -2.51 -47.27
CA GLY A 514 19.65 -3.56 -47.48
C GLY A 514 20.10 -3.58 -48.93
N LYS A 515 21.40 -3.40 -49.17
CA LYS A 515 22.09 -3.92 -50.34
C LYS A 515 23.08 -4.99 -49.87
N TYR A 516 22.71 -6.23 -50.13
CA TYR A 516 23.59 -7.39 -50.06
C TYR A 516 24.56 -7.39 -51.26
N GLY A 517 25.81 -7.74 -50.98
CA GLY A 517 26.89 -8.12 -51.90
C GLY A 517 28.19 -7.99 -51.13
N GLY A 518 29.01 -9.00 -50.85
CA GLY A 518 29.26 -10.29 -51.49
C GLY A 518 30.78 -10.41 -51.69
N PHE A 519 31.37 -11.54 -51.28
CA PHE A 519 32.73 -12.04 -51.54
C PHE A 519 33.93 -11.71 -50.62
N VAL A 520 34.29 -12.72 -49.81
CA VAL A 520 35.55 -13.51 -49.74
C VAL A 520 36.88 -12.92 -50.29
N GLY A 521 37.93 -12.95 -49.45
CA GLY A 521 39.24 -13.53 -49.82
C GLY A 521 40.52 -12.66 -49.88
N ALA A 522 41.42 -12.90 -48.91
CA ALA A 522 42.89 -12.96 -49.00
C ALA A 522 43.79 -11.68 -49.11
N GLY A 523 44.87 -11.69 -48.30
CA GLY A 523 46.18 -11.07 -48.63
C GLY A 523 46.68 -9.96 -47.68
N GLY A 524 47.69 -10.25 -46.84
CA GLY A 524 48.42 -9.25 -46.01
C GLY A 524 49.37 -8.34 -46.81
N PRO A 525 50.39 -7.67 -46.21
CA PRO A 525 50.77 -7.60 -44.79
C PRO A 525 50.89 -6.16 -44.24
N ALA A 526 51.17 -6.09 -42.94
CA ALA A 526 51.40 -4.90 -42.14
C ALA A 526 52.54 -4.00 -42.64
N ARG A 527 52.32 -2.69 -42.53
CA ARG A 527 53.37 -1.67 -42.58
C ARG A 527 53.12 -0.65 -41.46
N ARG A 528 53.91 -0.70 -40.38
CA ARG A 528 54.16 0.46 -39.51
C ARG A 528 55.10 1.41 -40.28
N PRO A 529 54.99 2.74 -40.11
CA PRO A 529 55.83 3.39 -39.08
C PRO A 529 55.14 4.57 -38.38
N SER A 530 55.31 4.65 -37.05
CA SER A 530 56.04 5.72 -36.35
C SER A 530 55.29 7.05 -36.18
N GLY A 531 54.76 7.23 -34.97
CA GLY A 531 54.30 8.52 -34.45
C GLY A 531 54.22 8.40 -32.93
N VAL A 532 55.36 8.48 -32.26
CA VAL A 532 55.50 8.44 -30.81
C VAL A 532 54.93 9.73 -30.21
N PRO A 533 53.93 9.72 -29.32
CA PRO A 533 53.74 10.79 -28.37
C PRO A 533 54.63 10.49 -27.16
N HIS A 534 55.47 11.45 -26.78
CA HIS A 534 56.32 11.40 -25.59
C HIS A 534 55.59 10.82 -24.37
N ALA A 535 56.20 9.79 -23.77
CA ALA A 535 55.83 9.30 -22.45
C ALA A 535 55.94 10.45 -21.42
N PRO A 536 54.98 10.58 -20.48
CA PRO A 536 55.13 11.52 -19.38
C PRO A 536 56.32 11.09 -18.51
N ASN A 537 57.17 12.06 -18.19
CA ASN A 537 58.37 11.90 -17.37
C ASN A 537 58.03 11.17 -16.04
N PRO A 538 58.53 9.93 -15.80
CA PRO A 538 58.21 9.14 -14.61
C PRO A 538 58.79 9.70 -13.30
N ALA A 539 59.59 10.77 -13.37
CA ALA A 539 60.10 11.47 -12.18
C ALA A 539 59.08 12.44 -11.54
N ALA A 540 57.97 12.78 -12.19
CA ALA A 540 57.02 13.79 -11.69
C ALA A 540 55.89 13.21 -10.81
N THR A 541 55.62 11.91 -10.87
CA THR A 541 54.55 11.22 -10.14
C THR A 541 54.83 10.97 -8.65
N PRO A 542 56.04 10.59 -8.19
CA PRO A 542 56.29 10.39 -6.75
C PRO A 542 56.37 11.72 -5.98
N ALA A 543 56.88 12.79 -6.60
CA ALA A 543 56.94 14.12 -5.97
C ALA A 543 55.55 14.74 -5.77
N ALA A 544 54.65 14.59 -6.76
CA ALA A 544 53.26 15.05 -6.66
C ALA A 544 52.49 14.28 -5.57
N ALA A 545 52.66 12.94 -5.49
CA ALA A 545 52.06 12.13 -4.43
C ALA A 545 52.57 12.56 -3.04
N GLY A 546 53.88 12.81 -2.89
CA GLY A 546 54.47 13.33 -1.65
C GLY A 546 53.89 14.68 -1.22
N CYS A 547 53.68 15.61 -2.14
CA CYS A 547 53.04 16.90 -1.85
C CYS A 547 51.60 16.76 -1.37
N SER A 548 50.80 15.85 -1.95
CA SER A 548 49.41 15.62 -1.50
C SER A 548 49.34 15.07 -0.07
N VAL A 549 50.27 14.19 0.31
CA VAL A 549 50.36 13.64 1.66
C VAL A 549 50.78 14.72 2.66
N VAL A 550 51.74 15.58 2.31
CA VAL A 550 52.13 16.72 3.17
C VAL A 550 50.94 17.66 3.42
N LEU A 551 50.16 17.99 2.38
CA LEU A 551 48.96 18.82 2.51
C LEU A 551 47.86 18.14 3.35
N ALA A 552 47.72 16.82 3.25
CA ALA A 552 46.81 16.04 4.08
C ALA A 552 47.24 16.03 5.56
N VAL A 553 48.54 15.90 5.83
CA VAL A 553 49.09 15.99 7.19
C VAL A 553 48.89 17.39 7.77
N ILE A 554 49.07 18.43 6.98
CA ILE A 554 48.75 19.80 7.39
C ILE A 554 47.26 19.92 7.75
N ALA A 555 46.34 19.43 6.91
CA ALA A 555 44.91 19.41 7.24
C ALA A 555 44.64 18.66 8.55
N LEU A 556 45.27 17.50 8.76
CA LEU A 556 45.14 16.70 9.96
C LEU A 556 45.56 17.47 11.23
N LEU A 557 46.71 18.16 11.18
CA LEU A 557 47.27 18.93 12.29
C LEU A 557 46.44 20.18 12.61
N PHE A 558 45.89 20.83 11.60
CA PHE A 558 45.14 22.08 11.77
C PHE A 558 43.64 21.89 12.02
N THR A 559 43.09 20.68 11.87
CA THR A 559 41.65 20.45 12.10
C THR A 559 41.25 20.82 13.53
N GLY A 560 42.04 20.44 14.53
CA GLY A 560 41.76 20.79 15.93
C GLY A 560 41.83 22.30 16.21
N VAL A 561 42.53 23.06 15.36
CA VAL A 561 42.63 24.52 15.45
C VAL A 561 41.42 25.21 14.83
N PHE A 562 40.99 24.75 13.65
CA PHE A 562 39.84 25.35 12.94
C PHE A 562 38.48 24.87 13.46
N TRP A 563 38.41 23.63 13.94
CA TRP A 563 37.17 23.00 14.43
C TRP A 563 37.43 22.27 15.76
N PRO A 564 37.62 23.00 16.87
CA PRO A 564 37.84 22.39 18.18
C PRO A 564 36.71 21.44 18.56
N GLY A 565 37.04 20.21 18.97
CA GLY A 565 36.06 19.20 19.39
C GLY A 565 35.43 18.35 18.27
N SER A 566 35.65 18.69 16.99
CA SER A 566 35.10 17.95 15.83
C SER A 566 35.64 16.52 15.66
N THR A 567 36.76 16.22 16.32
CA THR A 567 37.44 14.92 16.31
C THR A 567 37.32 14.18 17.65
N ASP A 568 36.49 14.68 18.57
CA ASP A 568 36.22 14.01 19.84
C ASP A 568 35.37 12.75 19.60
N LEU A 569 35.94 11.61 19.97
CA LEU A 569 35.32 10.28 19.86
C LEU A 569 35.15 9.61 21.23
N THR A 570 35.25 10.36 22.32
CA THR A 570 35.18 9.85 23.71
C THR A 570 33.89 9.07 24.03
N GLY A 571 32.80 9.32 23.29
CA GLY A 571 31.53 8.60 23.41
C GLY A 571 31.27 7.48 22.38
N VAL A 572 32.23 7.17 21.50
CA VAL A 572 32.02 6.23 20.38
C VAL A 572 32.70 4.87 20.65
N PRO A 573 31.94 3.77 20.80
CA PRO A 573 32.51 2.45 21.06
C PRO A 573 33.24 1.87 19.83
N ALA A 574 34.18 0.95 20.07
CA ALA A 574 34.79 0.16 19.00
C ALA A 574 33.76 -0.82 18.37
N PRO A 575 33.81 -1.11 17.05
CA PRO A 575 34.80 -0.66 16.06
C PRO A 575 34.47 0.70 15.43
N TRP A 576 33.37 1.35 15.80
CA TRP A 576 32.87 2.55 15.15
C TRP A 576 33.85 3.72 15.23
N SER A 577 34.54 3.89 16.36
CA SER A 577 35.59 4.91 16.52
C SER A 577 36.77 4.71 15.56
N LEU A 578 37.08 3.48 15.15
CA LEU A 578 38.08 3.20 14.12
C LEU A 578 37.59 3.61 12.73
N LEU A 579 36.31 3.37 12.41
CA LEU A 579 35.73 3.81 11.13
C LEU A 579 35.71 5.33 11.01
N PHE A 580 35.36 6.05 12.09
CA PHE A 580 35.42 7.52 12.10
C PHE A 580 36.84 8.06 11.94
N ARG A 581 37.85 7.42 12.55
CA ARG A 581 39.26 7.76 12.32
C ARG A 581 39.69 7.49 10.87
N GLY A 582 39.23 6.39 10.28
CA GLY A 582 39.49 6.06 8.87
C GLY A 582 38.85 7.05 7.91
N LEU A 583 37.61 7.46 8.17
CA LEU A 583 36.90 8.49 7.41
C LEU A 583 37.66 9.82 7.46
N TYR A 584 38.07 10.25 8.66
CA TYR A 584 38.82 11.48 8.84
C TYR A 584 40.15 11.50 8.07
N LEU A 585 40.88 10.38 8.07
CA LEU A 585 42.09 10.25 7.25
C LEU A 585 41.78 10.38 5.75
N ALA A 586 40.70 9.76 5.28
CA ALA A 586 40.27 9.84 3.88
C ALA A 586 39.89 11.28 3.48
N GLU A 587 39.20 12.02 4.35
CA GLU A 587 38.84 13.43 4.15
C GLU A 587 40.08 14.32 3.99
N CYS A 588 41.07 14.17 4.88
CA CYS A 588 42.32 14.93 4.79
C CYS A 588 43.13 14.57 3.53
N LEU A 589 43.17 13.29 3.13
CA LEU A 589 43.81 12.85 1.89
C LEU A 589 43.09 13.42 0.65
N ALA A 590 41.75 13.41 0.64
CA ALA A 590 40.96 14.00 -0.43
C ALA A 590 41.21 15.51 -0.54
N PHE A 591 41.28 16.22 0.59
CA PHE A 591 41.64 17.63 0.63
C PHE A 591 43.03 17.89 0.04
N GLY A 592 44.04 17.14 0.48
CA GLY A 592 45.41 17.27 -0.04
C GLY A 592 45.51 17.00 -1.54
N ALA A 593 44.80 15.97 -2.02
CA ALA A 593 44.69 15.68 -3.46
C ALA A 593 43.96 16.80 -4.22
N GLY A 594 42.89 17.35 -3.66
CA GLY A 594 42.13 18.44 -4.25
C GLY A 594 42.93 19.74 -4.39
N VAL A 595 43.70 20.12 -3.38
CA VAL A 595 44.59 21.30 -3.43
C VAL A 595 45.69 21.11 -4.47
N LEU A 596 46.30 19.92 -4.54
CA LEU A 596 47.28 19.62 -5.58
C LEU A 596 46.65 19.67 -6.98
N PHE A 597 45.44 19.13 -7.13
CA PHE A 597 44.70 19.13 -8.39
C PHE A 597 44.24 20.53 -8.80
N LEU A 598 43.99 21.44 -7.84
CA LEU A 598 43.70 22.85 -8.11
C LEU A 598 44.85 23.50 -8.87
N VAL A 599 46.10 23.20 -8.50
CA VAL A 599 47.29 23.78 -9.13
C VAL A 599 47.64 23.06 -10.44
N THR A 600 47.52 21.73 -10.47
CA THR A 600 48.07 20.90 -11.56
C THR A 600 47.02 20.45 -12.59
N GLY A 601 45.78 20.21 -12.16
CA GLY A 601 44.74 19.51 -12.91
C GLY A 601 44.28 20.23 -14.17
N ARG A 602 44.20 21.56 -14.16
CA ARG A 602 43.73 22.34 -15.32
C ARG A 602 44.59 22.12 -16.57
N ARG A 603 45.91 22.01 -16.39
CA ARG A 603 46.85 21.77 -17.49
C ARG A 603 46.66 20.40 -18.11
N TRP A 604 46.29 19.41 -17.30
CA TRP A 604 46.07 18.03 -17.77
C TRP A 604 44.72 17.92 -18.48
N MET A 605 43.66 18.50 -17.92
CA MET A 605 42.31 18.47 -18.49
C MET A 605 42.22 19.22 -19.84
N ARG A 606 43.06 20.23 -20.08
CA ARG A 606 43.14 20.91 -21.39
C ARG A 606 43.61 19.99 -22.52
N ARG A 607 44.37 18.94 -22.22
CA ARG A 607 44.86 17.99 -23.24
C ARG A 607 43.74 17.13 -23.83
N ALA A 608 42.55 17.10 -23.21
CA ALA A 608 41.39 16.36 -23.69
C ALA A 608 40.60 17.07 -24.82
N GLY A 609 41.09 18.21 -25.33
CA GLY A 609 40.50 18.88 -26.50
C GLY A 609 39.07 19.41 -26.29
N ARG A 610 38.72 19.78 -25.04
CA ARG A 610 37.38 20.28 -24.69
C ARG A 610 37.33 21.82 -24.68
N PRO A 611 36.14 22.43 -24.82
CA PRO A 611 36.00 23.88 -24.71
C PRO A 611 36.64 24.44 -23.43
N SER A 612 37.37 25.55 -23.55
CA SER A 612 38.16 26.13 -22.45
C SER A 612 37.32 26.50 -21.22
N ARG A 613 36.09 27.02 -21.44
CA ARG A 613 35.14 27.35 -20.36
C ARG A 613 34.62 26.10 -19.63
N LEU A 614 34.27 25.06 -20.38
CA LEU A 614 33.81 23.80 -19.80
C LEU A 614 34.93 23.08 -19.04
N THR A 615 36.16 23.13 -19.57
CA THR A 615 37.35 22.61 -18.91
C THR A 615 37.65 23.34 -17.60
N ALA A 616 37.49 24.66 -17.57
CA ALA A 616 37.67 25.46 -16.35
C ALA A 616 36.58 25.14 -15.31
N ALA A 617 35.32 25.02 -15.74
CA ALA A 617 34.21 24.67 -14.86
C ALA A 617 34.38 23.25 -14.28
N ALA A 618 34.73 22.27 -15.11
CA ALA A 618 34.99 20.90 -14.67
C ALA A 618 36.20 20.78 -13.76
N HIS A 619 37.27 21.54 -14.02
CA HIS A 619 38.43 21.60 -13.13
C HIS A 619 38.05 22.10 -11.74
N LEU A 620 37.33 23.21 -11.64
CA LEU A 620 36.85 23.74 -10.36
C LEU A 620 35.86 22.79 -9.68
N ALA A 621 34.99 22.13 -10.44
CA ALA A 621 34.06 21.14 -9.92
C ALA A 621 34.77 19.95 -9.27
N VAL A 622 35.79 19.39 -9.92
CA VAL A 622 36.60 18.29 -9.35
C VAL A 622 37.36 18.75 -8.10
N VAL A 623 37.92 19.96 -8.11
CA VAL A 623 38.56 20.53 -6.91
C VAL A 623 37.56 20.63 -5.77
N TRP A 624 36.36 21.17 -6.03
CA TRP A 624 35.32 21.31 -5.01
C TRP A 624 34.90 19.94 -4.45
N LEU A 625 34.69 18.94 -5.32
CA LEU A 625 34.37 17.56 -4.92
C LEU A 625 35.42 16.92 -4.02
N LEU A 626 36.68 17.35 -4.09
CA LEU A 626 37.78 16.80 -3.29
C LEU A 626 38.06 17.61 -2.01
N VAL A 627 38.01 18.94 -2.11
CA VAL A 627 38.36 19.85 -1.01
C VAL A 627 37.23 20.01 0.00
N SER A 628 35.97 19.94 -0.43
CA SER A 628 34.82 20.29 0.42
C SER A 628 34.52 19.30 1.55
N TRP A 629 34.91 18.02 1.44
CA TRP A 629 34.64 17.01 2.46
C TRP A 629 35.23 17.36 3.83
N TRP A 630 36.46 17.88 3.84
CA TRP A 630 37.15 18.23 5.08
C TRP A 630 36.44 19.32 5.90
N PRO A 631 36.11 20.52 5.36
CA PRO A 631 35.33 21.49 6.12
C PRO A 631 33.88 21.05 6.33
N GLN A 632 33.24 20.38 5.36
CA GLN A 632 31.84 19.99 5.43
C GLN A 632 31.57 19.08 6.63
N ASP A 633 32.29 17.97 6.75
CA ASP A 633 31.98 16.98 7.79
C ASP A 633 32.31 17.52 9.19
N ASN A 634 33.40 18.30 9.32
CA ASN A 634 33.73 18.98 10.58
C ASN A 634 32.66 20.00 11.01
N PHE A 635 32.04 20.74 10.07
CA PHE A 635 30.93 21.62 10.39
C PHE A 635 29.66 20.85 10.79
N TYR A 636 29.36 19.73 10.14
CA TYR A 636 28.21 18.88 10.52
C TYR A 636 28.39 18.25 11.90
N ARG A 637 29.60 17.81 12.26
CA ARG A 637 29.90 17.24 13.59
C ARG A 637 29.77 18.27 14.72
N LEU A 638 30.04 19.55 14.44
CA LEU A 638 29.92 20.64 15.41
C LEU A 638 28.53 21.30 15.45
N ALA A 639 27.70 21.05 14.44
CA ALA A 639 26.34 21.57 14.42
C ALA A 639 25.45 20.71 15.33
N ALA A 640 24.72 21.34 16.24
CA ALA A 640 23.71 20.65 17.03
C ALA A 640 22.65 20.05 16.08
N LYS A 641 22.22 18.81 16.35
CA LYS A 641 21.27 18.08 15.47
C LYS A 641 19.90 18.77 15.35
N ASN A 642 19.56 19.61 16.33
CA ASN A 642 18.32 20.37 16.40
C ASN A 642 18.44 21.83 15.95
N ASP A 643 19.62 22.29 15.52
CA ASP A 643 19.84 23.65 14.99
C ASP A 643 19.53 23.70 13.49
N TRP A 644 18.23 23.69 13.17
CA TRP A 644 17.73 23.65 11.79
C TRP A 644 18.25 24.75 10.87
N PRO A 645 18.35 26.04 11.29
CA PRO A 645 18.95 27.08 10.46
C PRO A 645 20.38 26.76 10.04
N ARG A 646 21.19 26.24 10.97
CA ARG A 646 22.58 25.88 10.69
C ARG A 646 22.67 24.61 9.83
N GLN A 647 21.84 23.61 10.08
CA GLN A 647 21.76 22.41 9.25
C GLN A 647 21.36 22.76 7.81
N ALA A 648 20.36 23.63 7.63
CA ALA A 648 19.95 24.12 6.32
C ALA A 648 21.09 24.87 5.61
N ALA A 649 21.78 25.78 6.31
CA ALA A 649 22.93 26.49 5.74
C ALA A 649 24.01 25.53 5.22
N LEU A 650 24.32 24.46 5.94
CA LEU A 650 25.30 23.45 5.50
C LEU A 650 24.86 22.71 4.23
N VAL A 651 23.57 22.42 4.08
CA VAL A 651 23.02 21.80 2.86
C VAL A 651 23.21 22.73 1.65
N TYR A 652 22.91 24.01 1.80
CA TYR A 652 23.04 24.98 0.69
C TYR A 652 24.49 25.33 0.38
N VAL A 653 25.38 25.35 1.38
CA VAL A 653 26.80 25.67 1.21
C VAL A 653 27.61 24.50 0.64
N PHE A 654 27.29 23.26 1.01
CA PHE A 654 28.09 22.09 0.60
C PHE A 654 27.33 21.13 -0.31
N ASN A 655 26.16 20.62 0.10
CA ASN A 655 25.48 19.53 -0.62
C ASN A 655 24.99 19.95 -2.01
N ILE A 656 24.38 21.14 -2.13
CA ILE A 656 23.92 21.64 -3.44
C ILE A 656 25.10 21.88 -4.39
N PRO A 657 26.17 22.60 -3.99
CA PRO A 657 27.37 22.73 -4.82
C PRO A 657 28.04 21.39 -5.21
N LEU A 658 28.01 20.36 -4.34
CA LEU A 658 28.48 19.01 -4.69
C LEU A 658 27.65 18.40 -5.84
N MET A 659 26.32 18.51 -5.79
CA MET A 659 25.44 18.02 -6.86
C MET A 659 25.69 18.76 -8.18
N VAL A 660 25.85 20.08 -8.12
CA VAL A 660 26.18 20.91 -9.29
C VAL A 660 27.55 20.52 -9.85
N ALA A 661 28.56 20.33 -9.00
CA ALA A 661 29.89 19.91 -9.40
C ALA A 661 29.87 18.53 -10.10
N ALA A 662 29.12 17.57 -9.56
CA ALA A 662 28.96 16.25 -10.19
C ALA A 662 28.31 16.36 -11.58
N ALA A 663 27.28 17.19 -11.75
CA ALA A 663 26.63 17.42 -13.04
C ALA A 663 27.59 18.07 -14.06
N VAL A 664 28.40 19.04 -13.63
CA VAL A 664 29.41 19.69 -14.49
C VAL A 664 30.49 18.69 -14.94
N VAL A 665 30.94 17.80 -14.06
CA VAL A 665 31.89 16.73 -14.41
C VAL A 665 31.26 15.74 -15.39
N ALA A 666 30.01 15.32 -15.16
CA ALA A 666 29.30 14.43 -16.07
C ALA A 666 29.19 15.05 -17.47
N LEU A 667 28.84 16.34 -17.57
CA LEU A 667 28.77 17.07 -18.84
C LEU A 667 30.15 17.16 -19.54
N TYR A 668 31.23 17.33 -18.78
CA TYR A 668 32.58 17.37 -19.32
C TYR A 668 33.02 16.01 -19.89
N VAL A 669 32.65 14.91 -19.24
CA VAL A 669 32.97 13.55 -19.69
C VAL A 669 32.16 13.15 -20.94
N THR A 670 30.86 13.50 -20.99
CA THR A 670 29.94 13.06 -22.04
C THR A 670 29.99 13.89 -23.32
N ARG A 671 30.52 15.11 -23.30
CA ARG A 671 30.67 15.92 -24.52
C ARG A 671 31.65 15.22 -25.49
N LYS A 672 31.75 15.64 -26.76
CA LYS A 672 32.83 15.24 -27.72
C LYS A 672 33.93 16.31 -27.82
N PRO A 673 35.21 15.93 -28.05
CA PRO A 673 36.28 16.92 -28.20
C PRO A 673 35.96 17.82 -29.39
N ASP A 674 36.39 19.08 -29.35
CA ASP A 674 36.24 19.96 -30.50
C ASP A 674 37.13 19.39 -31.62
N ASP A 675 36.54 19.13 -32.80
CA ASP A 675 37.27 18.59 -33.96
C ASP A 675 38.31 19.62 -34.42
N PRO A 676 39.61 19.31 -34.37
CA PRO A 676 40.65 20.24 -34.81
C PRO A 676 40.62 20.54 -36.32
N LEU A 677 39.83 19.81 -37.12
CA LEU A 677 39.74 19.98 -38.57
C LEU A 677 38.39 20.53 -39.07
N GLY A 678 37.43 20.78 -38.18
CA GLY A 678 36.25 21.62 -38.46
C GLY A 678 35.43 21.25 -39.70
N PHE A 679 34.82 20.07 -39.74
CA PHE A 679 33.69 19.79 -40.61
C PHE A 679 32.49 19.33 -39.76
N ASP A 680 31.74 20.29 -39.22
CA ASP A 680 30.36 20.03 -38.78
C ASP A 680 29.48 21.18 -39.30
N GLU A 681 28.67 20.84 -40.30
CA GLU A 681 27.64 21.68 -40.92
C GLU A 681 26.56 22.03 -39.88
N ARG A 682 26.07 23.28 -39.95
CA ARG A 682 24.96 23.80 -39.17
C ARG A 682 23.61 23.29 -39.65
#